data_AF-A0A7V4UF39-F1
#
_entry.id   AF-A0A7V4UF39-F1
#
_cell.length_a   1.000
_cell.length_b   1.000
_cell.length_c   1.000
_cell.angle_alpha   90.00
_cell.angle_beta   90.00
_cell.angle_gamma   90.00
#
_symmetry.space_group_name_H-M   'P 1'
#
loop_
_entity.id
_entity.type
_entity.pdbx_description
1 polymer ?
#
loop_
_entity_poly.entity_id
_entity_poly.type
_entity_poly.pdbx_seq_one_letter_code
_entity_poly.pdbx_strand_id
1 'polypeptide(L)'
;MSQDSGSGRQNSDRNGSSGSNLLLWAGLIVAAGLLVIMWVPQYFVREVKPKDLLALIEASPHDEEGGQVRTDAKGSVDVVETDGSTPRTRRYSNLRHVVVKERAIIGQIDVVDLVRQGQDLEPNAKTLRRQVLFRTNIDPQGEYRQAFIEALAKNNIDFKFDTGPNSWDQHGPWILFGIVGIFLVYFMLRRLIGAGSPMSFGRSRGRLYAQEDLGVTFNDVAGIDEAVEEVREVVDFLRSPDKYQKLGGRIPKGVLLVGPPGTGKTLLAKAIAGEAGVPFFSLSGSDFVEMFVGVGAARVRDMFQQAEAKAPCIIFIDELDALGKSRGTSIVGGHDEREQTLNALLVEMDGFGSNSGVIVMAATNRPETLDPALLRPGRFDRHVLVDRPDIRGREAILKVHVKNVKLDPTVDLKEVAAITPGFVGADLANLVNEAALLAARSDKAAVGMKEFNEGVERVTAGLEKKQRIMNDEEKTRVAYHESGHALVAYSLPNTDPVHKVSIIPRGLAALGYTMQRPEGDRFLMTQSELESRIQVLLAGTIAEEIIYTDISTGAQNDLERATEIARKMVMEFGMSRLGRVNYRESNRSPFLAIAGGEEHIRNCSEETMREIDQEVRRIIDESIEKTRHILETRRASLEALTRRLMEVESIDADELKRIVEENSPGPLVVPGTEAPLRLAPPDAVETPAVGALDKSG
;
A
#
# COMPACT_ATOMS: atom_id res chain seq x y z
N MET A 1 37.24 31.01 16.21
CA MET A 1 38.63 30.70 16.58
C MET A 1 38.68 30.37 18.06
N SER A 2 39.47 29.35 18.41
CA SER A 2 39.82 28.78 19.74
C SER A 2 38.66 28.23 20.59
N GLN A 3 38.38 26.91 20.65
CA GLN A 3 39.16 25.75 21.19
C GLN A 3 39.42 25.80 22.72
N ASP A 4 38.66 24.95 23.43
CA ASP A 4 39.09 23.67 24.04
C ASP A 4 38.95 23.41 25.56
N SER A 5 38.54 22.17 25.81
CA SER A 5 38.57 21.34 27.03
C SER A 5 37.61 21.68 28.19
N GLY A 6 36.85 20.74 28.77
CA GLY A 6 36.63 19.33 28.47
C GLY A 6 35.88 18.57 29.58
N SER A 7 35.26 17.46 29.15
CA SER A 7 34.94 16.21 29.88
C SER A 7 33.63 16.07 30.68
N GLY A 8 32.88 14.98 30.40
CA GLY A 8 31.70 14.60 31.20
C GLY A 8 30.71 13.49 30.76
N ARG A 9 31.00 12.63 29.77
CA ARG A 9 30.45 11.25 29.48
C ARG A 9 28.97 10.85 29.79
N GLN A 10 28.27 10.32 28.76
CA GLN A 10 27.80 8.91 28.57
C GLN A 10 26.70 8.89 27.46
N ASN A 11 26.93 8.46 26.21
CA ASN A 11 27.03 7.11 25.60
C ASN A 11 25.75 6.22 25.64
N SER A 12 25.11 6.00 24.48
CA SER A 12 24.30 4.81 24.19
C SER A 12 24.27 4.47 22.68
N ASP A 13 25.20 3.59 22.32
CA ASP A 13 25.23 2.56 21.28
C ASP A 13 24.16 2.55 20.16
N ARG A 14 24.60 2.90 18.94
CA ARG A 14 24.13 2.28 17.69
C ARG A 14 25.26 1.41 17.15
N ASN A 15 25.24 0.12 17.45
CA ASN A 15 26.13 -0.84 16.80
C ASN A 15 25.45 -2.20 16.73
N GLY A 16 25.24 -2.72 15.50
CA GLY A 16 24.78 -4.09 15.33
C GLY A 16 24.11 -4.43 14.00
N SER A 17 24.84 -4.37 12.89
CA SER A 17 24.62 -5.25 11.70
C SER A 17 25.61 -5.02 10.55
N SER A 18 26.51 -4.04 10.63
CA SER A 18 27.40 -3.75 9.49
C SER A 18 28.50 -4.78 9.26
N GLY A 19 28.82 -5.64 10.23
CA GLY A 19 29.99 -6.54 10.16
C GLY A 19 29.82 -7.77 9.25
N SER A 20 28.60 -8.32 9.14
CA SER A 20 28.35 -9.51 8.31
C SER A 20 28.29 -9.18 6.83
N ASN A 21 27.68 -8.04 6.48
CA ASN A 21 27.57 -7.60 5.10
C ASN A 21 28.92 -7.13 4.55
N LEU A 22 29.73 -6.46 5.37
CA LEU A 22 31.05 -5.98 4.91
C LEU A 22 31.98 -7.14 4.53
N LEU A 23 31.93 -8.25 5.27
CA LEU A 23 32.75 -9.44 4.98
C LEU A 23 32.27 -10.19 3.73
N LEU A 24 30.95 -10.24 3.48
CA LEU A 24 30.39 -10.81 2.26
C LEU A 24 30.77 -9.99 1.02
N TRP A 25 30.68 -8.66 1.12
CA TRP A 25 31.09 -7.75 0.04
C TRP A 25 32.60 -7.78 -0.18
N ALA A 26 33.41 -7.84 0.89
CA ALA A 26 34.86 -7.99 0.77
C ALA A 26 35.25 -9.32 0.10
N GLY A 27 34.56 -10.42 0.45
CA GLY A 27 34.76 -11.72 -0.20
C GLY A 27 34.43 -11.70 -1.69
N LEU A 28 33.31 -11.07 -2.07
CA LEU A 28 32.90 -10.92 -3.47
C LEU A 28 33.86 -10.03 -4.27
N ILE A 29 34.37 -8.94 -3.68
CA ILE A 29 35.32 -8.04 -4.34
C ILE A 29 36.66 -8.74 -4.57
N VAL A 30 37.14 -9.54 -3.61
CA VAL A 30 38.38 -10.32 -3.76
C VAL A 30 38.21 -11.41 -4.83
N ALA A 31 37.06 -12.10 -4.86
CA ALA A 31 36.75 -13.10 -5.88
C ALA A 31 36.64 -12.47 -7.29
N ALA A 32 36.00 -11.30 -7.41
CA ALA A 32 35.94 -10.56 -8.66
C ALA A 32 37.32 -10.06 -9.11
N GLY A 33 38.15 -9.56 -8.18
CA GLY A 33 39.52 -9.13 -8.47
C GLY A 33 40.40 -10.28 -8.98
N LEU A 34 40.27 -11.48 -8.41
CA LEU A 34 40.98 -12.67 -8.87
C LEU A 34 40.53 -13.14 -10.26
N LEU A 35 39.23 -13.07 -10.55
CA LEU A 35 38.69 -13.35 -11.88
C LEU A 35 39.20 -12.36 -12.94
N VAL A 36 39.29 -11.08 -12.60
CA VAL A 36 39.85 -10.05 -13.49
C VAL A 36 41.34 -10.31 -13.75
N ILE A 37 42.13 -10.66 -12.75
CA ILE A 37 43.57 -10.96 -12.92
C ILE A 37 43.79 -12.16 -13.87
N MET A 38 42.91 -13.17 -13.84
CA MET A 38 42.98 -14.29 -14.79
C MET A 38 42.60 -13.92 -16.23
N TRP A 39 41.84 -12.84 -16.45
CA TRP A 39 41.32 -12.45 -17.77
C TRP A 39 42.21 -11.46 -18.54
N VAL A 40 43.06 -10.70 -17.83
CA VAL A 40 43.88 -9.61 -18.39
C VAL A 40 44.96 -10.02 -19.42
N PRO A 41 45.58 -11.22 -19.42
CA PRO A 41 46.69 -11.50 -20.37
C PRO A 41 46.26 -11.59 -21.84
N GLN A 42 44.98 -11.80 -22.14
CA GLN A 42 44.50 -12.07 -23.50
C GLN A 42 44.32 -10.81 -24.36
N TYR A 43 44.22 -9.62 -23.76
CA TYR A 43 43.81 -8.39 -24.46
C TYR A 43 44.96 -7.59 -25.13
N PHE A 44 46.23 -7.98 -24.92
CA PHE A 44 47.38 -7.21 -25.40
C PHE A 44 48.14 -7.85 -26.58
N VAL A 45 47.62 -8.93 -27.17
CA VAL A 45 48.25 -9.64 -28.30
C VAL A 45 47.55 -9.27 -29.61
N ARG A 46 48.27 -8.69 -30.58
CA ARG A 46 47.71 -8.35 -31.90
C ARG A 46 47.80 -9.52 -32.88
N GLU A 47 46.75 -9.77 -33.66
CA GLU A 47 46.80 -10.76 -34.73
C GLU A 47 47.39 -10.18 -36.02
N VAL A 48 48.48 -10.78 -36.52
CA VAL A 48 49.10 -10.42 -37.81
C VAL A 48 48.86 -11.55 -38.81
N LYS A 49 48.42 -11.24 -40.03
CA LYS A 49 48.13 -12.26 -41.05
C LYS A 49 49.42 -12.96 -41.51
N PRO A 50 49.36 -14.26 -41.86
CA PRO A 50 50.54 -15.01 -42.29
C PRO A 50 51.29 -14.35 -43.47
N LYS A 51 50.59 -13.89 -44.51
CA LYS A 51 51.23 -13.29 -45.70
C LYS A 51 52.04 -12.03 -45.36
N ASP A 52 51.51 -11.21 -44.47
CA ASP A 52 52.15 -9.95 -44.07
C ASP A 52 53.36 -10.21 -43.17
N LEU A 53 53.29 -11.23 -42.31
CA LEU A 53 54.44 -11.68 -41.51
C LEU A 53 55.55 -12.24 -42.40
N LEU A 54 55.22 -13.01 -43.45
CA LEU A 54 56.22 -13.58 -44.36
C LEU A 54 56.94 -12.47 -45.13
N ALA A 55 56.19 -11.49 -45.65
CA ALA A 55 56.75 -10.31 -46.29
C ALA A 55 57.65 -9.51 -45.34
N LEU A 56 57.29 -9.42 -44.05
CA LEU A 56 58.11 -8.73 -43.04
C LEU A 56 59.43 -9.47 -42.76
N ILE A 57 59.40 -10.80 -42.72
CA ILE A 57 60.59 -11.63 -42.55
C ILE A 57 61.50 -11.49 -43.78
N GLU A 58 60.96 -11.51 -45.00
CA GLU A 58 61.72 -11.33 -46.24
C GLU A 58 62.30 -9.92 -46.42
N ALA A 59 61.62 -8.88 -45.92
CA ALA A 59 62.08 -7.50 -46.03
C ALA A 59 63.16 -7.13 -44.99
N SER A 60 63.36 -7.95 -43.95
CA SER A 60 64.32 -7.69 -42.87
C SER A 60 65.76 -8.05 -43.31
N PRO A 61 66.77 -7.16 -43.13
CA PRO A 61 68.07 -7.28 -43.79
C PRO A 61 68.96 -8.44 -43.28
N HIS A 62 69.77 -8.97 -44.20
CA HIS A 62 70.95 -9.80 -43.94
C HIS A 62 72.11 -8.92 -43.44
N ASP A 63 72.64 -9.18 -42.24
CA ASP A 63 73.89 -8.56 -41.78
C ASP A 63 75.09 -9.47 -42.13
N GLU A 64 75.80 -9.13 -43.21
CA GLU A 64 77.23 -9.45 -43.39
C GLU A 64 78.07 -8.39 -42.64
N GLU A 65 79.21 -8.82 -42.11
CA GLU A 65 80.11 -8.04 -41.26
C GLU A 65 80.50 -6.65 -41.80
N GLY A 66 80.36 -5.64 -40.94
CA GLY A 66 81.22 -4.45 -40.95
C GLY A 66 80.81 -3.27 -41.83
N GLY A 67 80.41 -2.16 -41.19
CA GLY A 67 80.57 -0.81 -41.74
C GLY A 67 79.28 0.01 -41.92
N GLN A 68 79.14 1.03 -41.07
CA GLN A 68 78.32 2.25 -41.26
C GLN A 68 76.94 2.09 -41.91
N VAL A 69 75.91 1.94 -41.07
CA VAL A 69 74.51 2.06 -41.49
C VAL A 69 74.17 3.52 -41.78
N ARG A 70 74.17 3.88 -43.06
CA ARG A 70 73.43 5.05 -43.58
C ARG A 70 71.93 4.79 -43.41
N THR A 71 71.24 5.75 -42.79
CA THR A 71 69.79 5.84 -42.73
C THR A 71 69.21 5.89 -44.14
N ASP A 72 68.47 4.86 -44.56
CA ASP A 72 67.38 4.93 -45.55
C ASP A 72 66.62 3.58 -45.61
N ALA A 73 65.31 3.65 -45.39
CA ALA A 73 64.25 2.63 -45.56
C ALA A 73 64.61 1.25 -46.15
N LYS A 74 65.19 0.33 -45.37
CA LYS A 74 65.29 -1.10 -45.69
C LYS A 74 64.97 -1.93 -44.44
N GLY A 75 63.85 -2.66 -44.44
CA GLY A 75 63.41 -3.46 -43.28
C GLY A 75 61.96 -3.28 -42.80
N SER A 76 61.06 -2.70 -43.60
CA SER A 76 59.69 -2.43 -43.15
C SER A 76 58.62 -2.74 -44.20
N VAL A 77 57.49 -3.27 -43.77
CA VAL A 77 56.34 -3.59 -44.63
C VAL A 77 55.14 -2.72 -44.25
N ASP A 78 54.53 -2.11 -45.27
CA ASP A 78 53.33 -1.29 -45.11
C ASP A 78 52.09 -2.15 -45.38
N VAL A 79 51.28 -2.36 -44.34
CA VAL A 79 50.06 -3.17 -44.37
C VAL A 79 48.85 -2.25 -44.26
N VAL A 80 47.89 -2.42 -45.17
CA VAL A 80 46.60 -1.73 -45.10
C VAL A 80 45.64 -2.60 -44.29
N GLU A 81 45.30 -2.14 -43.08
CA GLU A 81 44.35 -2.83 -42.21
C GLU A 81 42.97 -2.18 -42.29
N THR A 82 41.97 -3.00 -42.61
CA THR A 82 40.54 -2.64 -42.60
C THR A 82 39.91 -3.04 -41.27
N ASP A 83 40.37 -2.41 -40.18
CA ASP A 83 39.83 -2.64 -38.84
C ASP A 83 38.78 -1.55 -38.54
N GLY A 84 37.55 -1.76 -39.05
CA GLY A 84 36.44 -0.79 -38.97
C GLY A 84 36.23 0.07 -40.24
N SER A 85 35.46 1.15 -40.12
CA SER A 85 34.89 1.91 -41.27
C SER A 85 35.87 2.74 -42.11
N THR A 86 37.16 2.79 -41.76
CA THR A 86 38.18 3.52 -42.55
C THR A 86 39.49 2.71 -42.63
N PRO A 87 40.01 2.42 -43.84
CA PRO A 87 41.26 1.69 -43.99
C PRO A 87 42.44 2.53 -43.49
N ARG A 88 43.30 1.95 -42.65
CA ARG A 88 44.52 2.59 -42.14
C ARG A 88 45.75 1.84 -42.61
N THR A 89 46.75 2.56 -43.10
CA THR A 89 48.04 1.98 -43.50
C THR A 89 49.01 2.05 -42.34
N ARG A 90 49.59 0.91 -41.95
CA ARG A 90 50.57 0.79 -40.87
C ARG A 90 51.87 0.22 -41.38
N ARG A 91 52.99 0.73 -40.87
CA ARG A 91 54.33 0.22 -41.14
C ARG A 91 54.77 -0.69 -40.00
N TYR A 92 55.08 -1.95 -40.34
CA TYR A 92 55.68 -2.94 -39.45
C TYR A 92 57.18 -3.02 -39.68
N SER A 93 57.97 -3.06 -38.59
CA SER A 93 59.43 -3.12 -38.64
C SER A 93 60.01 -3.80 -37.38
N ASN A 94 61.30 -4.16 -37.42
CA ASN A 94 62.06 -4.70 -36.29
C ASN A 94 61.43 -5.92 -35.60
N LEU A 95 61.40 -7.06 -36.30
CA LEU A 95 60.95 -8.33 -35.74
C LEU A 95 61.92 -8.83 -34.66
N ARG A 96 61.43 -9.11 -33.44
CA ARG A 96 62.24 -9.57 -32.30
C ARG A 96 61.56 -10.70 -31.52
N HIS A 97 62.37 -11.50 -30.84
CA HIS A 97 61.92 -12.53 -29.89
C HIS A 97 60.86 -13.47 -30.48
N VAL A 98 61.14 -14.03 -31.65
CA VAL A 98 60.20 -14.92 -32.35
C VAL A 98 60.19 -16.28 -31.68
N VAL A 99 59.01 -16.72 -31.25
CA VAL A 99 58.75 -18.03 -30.68
C VAL A 99 57.77 -18.76 -31.57
N VAL A 100 58.19 -19.90 -32.12
CA VAL A 100 57.37 -20.75 -32.98
C VAL A 100 56.68 -21.79 -32.11
N LYS A 101 55.37 -21.66 -31.97
CA LYS A 101 54.49 -22.66 -31.32
C LYS A 101 53.84 -23.55 -32.37
N GLU A 102 53.27 -24.66 -31.92
CA GLU A 102 52.68 -25.68 -32.81
C GLU A 102 51.56 -25.16 -33.72
N ARG A 103 50.76 -24.18 -33.27
CA ARG A 103 49.64 -23.58 -34.03
C ARG A 103 49.72 -22.06 -34.17
N ALA A 104 50.82 -21.45 -33.76
CA ALA A 104 50.99 -20.00 -33.84
C ALA A 104 52.46 -19.57 -33.75
N ILE A 105 52.83 -18.49 -34.42
CA ILE A 105 54.10 -17.78 -34.18
C ILE A 105 53.79 -16.53 -33.36
N ILE A 106 54.57 -16.32 -32.30
CA ILE A 106 54.44 -15.15 -31.43
C ILE A 106 55.78 -14.41 -31.44
N GLY A 107 55.75 -13.08 -31.43
CA GLY A 107 56.95 -12.27 -31.30
C GLY A 107 56.63 -10.82 -31.02
N GLN A 108 57.63 -9.95 -31.14
CA GLN A 108 57.48 -8.51 -30.97
C GLN A 108 57.80 -7.77 -32.27
N ILE A 109 56.98 -6.77 -32.61
CA ILE A 109 57.18 -5.88 -33.76
C ILE A 109 56.97 -4.41 -33.36
N ASP A 110 57.70 -3.51 -34.03
CA ASP A 110 57.47 -2.07 -33.95
C ASP A 110 56.40 -1.67 -34.97
N VAL A 111 55.37 -0.95 -34.50
CA VAL A 111 54.25 -0.47 -35.33
C VAL A 111 54.21 1.06 -35.40
N VAL A 112 54.06 1.61 -36.61
CA VAL A 112 53.82 3.04 -36.86
C VAL A 112 52.62 3.24 -37.78
N ASP A 113 51.70 4.14 -37.42
CA ASP A 113 50.60 4.53 -38.31
C ASP A 113 51.09 5.54 -39.36
N LEU A 114 50.79 5.30 -40.64
CA LEU A 114 51.09 6.21 -41.75
C LEU A 114 49.84 7.03 -42.12
N VAL A 115 50.04 8.29 -42.50
CA VAL A 115 48.98 9.18 -43.02
C VAL A 115 49.38 9.66 -44.40
N ARG A 116 48.43 9.66 -45.33
CA ARG A 116 48.65 10.12 -46.71
C ARG A 116 48.69 11.64 -46.74
N GLN A 117 49.86 12.23 -47.03
CA GLN A 117 50.00 13.67 -47.29
C GLN A 117 50.40 13.84 -48.76
N GLY A 118 49.43 14.17 -49.61
CA GLY A 118 49.65 14.26 -51.07
C GLY A 118 49.77 12.88 -51.73
N GLN A 119 50.77 12.71 -52.62
CA GLN A 119 51.03 11.42 -53.27
C GLN A 119 51.84 10.44 -52.41
N ASP A 120 52.51 10.93 -51.35
CA ASP A 120 53.39 10.13 -50.51
C ASP A 120 52.77 9.77 -49.14
N LEU A 121 53.19 8.63 -48.59
CA LEU A 121 52.77 8.12 -47.27
C LEU A 121 53.85 8.44 -46.25
N GLU A 122 53.55 9.35 -45.32
CA GLU A 122 54.47 9.74 -44.25
C GLU A 122 54.01 9.24 -42.87
N PRO A 123 54.95 8.95 -41.95
CA PRO A 123 54.61 8.55 -40.59
C PRO A 123 53.88 9.68 -39.87
N ASN A 124 52.76 9.34 -39.23
CA ASN A 124 51.95 10.31 -38.51
C ASN A 124 52.76 10.91 -37.36
N ALA A 125 53.01 12.22 -37.40
CA ALA A 125 53.83 12.93 -36.40
C ALA A 125 53.28 12.82 -34.96
N LYS A 126 52.03 12.39 -34.76
CA LYS A 126 51.44 12.14 -33.44
C LYS A 126 51.59 10.69 -32.94
N THR A 127 52.06 9.75 -33.75
CA THR A 127 52.13 8.33 -33.41
C THR A 127 53.57 7.94 -33.04
N LEU A 128 53.81 7.66 -31.76
CA LEU A 128 55.08 7.07 -31.27
C LEU A 128 55.21 5.61 -31.76
N ARG A 129 56.42 5.19 -32.15
CA ARG A 129 56.74 3.77 -32.41
C ARG A 129 56.37 2.93 -31.19
N ARG A 130 55.44 2.00 -31.32
CA ARG A 130 55.02 1.10 -30.23
C ARG A 130 55.52 -0.32 -30.50
N GLN A 131 56.18 -0.90 -29.51
CA GLN A 131 56.47 -2.34 -29.46
C GLN A 131 55.20 -3.08 -29.04
N VAL A 132 54.74 -3.99 -29.88
CA VAL A 132 53.53 -4.79 -29.63
C VAL A 132 53.86 -6.27 -29.79
N LEU A 133 53.31 -7.10 -28.90
CA LEU A 133 53.32 -8.55 -29.06
C LEU A 133 52.33 -8.95 -30.14
N PHE A 134 52.82 -9.63 -31.17
CA PHE A 134 51.97 -10.19 -32.22
C PHE A 134 51.80 -11.70 -32.05
N ARG A 135 50.69 -12.21 -32.56
CA ARG A 135 50.41 -13.63 -32.76
C ARG A 135 49.92 -13.84 -34.17
N THR A 136 50.55 -14.75 -34.90
CA THR A 136 50.09 -15.21 -36.20
C THR A 136 49.67 -16.65 -36.05
N ASN A 137 48.38 -16.94 -36.23
CA ASN A 137 47.89 -18.32 -36.21
C ASN A 137 48.35 -19.04 -37.49
N ILE A 138 48.94 -20.21 -37.32
CA ILE A 138 49.44 -21.04 -38.43
C ILE A 138 48.71 -22.37 -38.39
N ASP A 139 48.26 -22.82 -39.55
CA ASP A 139 47.69 -24.15 -39.70
C ASP A 139 48.81 -25.20 -39.61
N PRO A 140 48.76 -26.14 -38.63
CA PRO A 140 49.81 -27.13 -38.44
C PRO A 140 50.05 -28.06 -39.65
N GLN A 141 49.12 -28.16 -40.61
CA GLN A 141 49.22 -28.99 -41.82
C GLN A 141 49.41 -28.17 -43.13
N GLY A 142 49.54 -26.84 -43.06
CA GLY A 142 49.60 -25.96 -44.25
C GLY A 142 51.02 -25.63 -44.76
N GLU A 143 51.14 -25.30 -46.06
CA GLU A 143 52.38 -24.90 -46.76
C GLU A 143 53.18 -23.81 -46.04
N TYR A 144 52.47 -22.89 -45.37
CA TYR A 144 53.09 -21.72 -44.75
C TYR A 144 54.08 -22.07 -43.62
N ARG A 145 53.88 -23.14 -42.85
CA ARG A 145 54.75 -23.45 -41.69
C ARG A 145 56.19 -23.74 -42.12
N GLN A 146 56.38 -24.53 -43.18
CA GLN A 146 57.71 -24.82 -43.71
C GLN A 146 58.35 -23.57 -44.33
N ALA A 147 57.57 -22.81 -45.12
CA ALA A 147 58.02 -21.56 -45.71
C ALA A 147 58.47 -20.52 -44.66
N PHE A 148 57.81 -20.45 -43.50
CA PHE A 148 58.22 -19.56 -42.41
C PHE A 148 59.53 -20.00 -41.74
N ILE A 149 59.69 -21.30 -41.45
CA ILE A 149 60.92 -21.80 -40.82
C ILE A 149 62.11 -21.61 -41.77
N GLU A 150 61.91 -21.84 -43.08
CA GLU A 150 62.92 -21.61 -44.11
C GLU A 150 63.26 -20.12 -44.28
N ALA A 151 62.25 -19.24 -44.33
CA ALA A 151 62.46 -17.80 -44.42
C ALA A 151 63.14 -17.20 -43.16
N LEU A 152 62.80 -17.69 -41.97
CA LEU A 152 63.45 -17.28 -40.72
C LEU A 152 64.91 -17.76 -40.65
N ALA A 153 65.19 -18.99 -41.10
CA ALA A 153 66.54 -19.53 -41.18
C ALA A 153 67.39 -18.82 -42.24
N LYS A 154 66.81 -18.51 -43.40
CA LYS A 154 67.50 -17.79 -44.49
C LYS A 154 67.90 -16.37 -44.09
N ASN A 155 67.02 -15.65 -43.40
CA ASN A 155 67.28 -14.26 -42.96
C ASN A 155 67.96 -14.17 -41.58
N ASN A 156 68.47 -15.29 -41.05
CA ASN A 156 69.28 -15.37 -39.82
C ASN A 156 68.62 -14.74 -38.56
N ILE A 157 67.30 -14.89 -38.42
CA ILE A 157 66.54 -14.35 -37.28
C ILE A 157 66.52 -15.41 -36.16
N ASP A 158 66.96 -15.07 -34.94
CA ASP A 158 66.96 -15.98 -33.79
C ASP A 158 65.53 -16.36 -33.37
N PHE A 159 65.20 -17.66 -33.36
CA PHE A 159 63.87 -18.17 -32.98
C PHE A 159 63.94 -19.39 -32.06
N LYS A 160 62.97 -19.50 -31.13
CA LYS A 160 62.84 -20.61 -30.17
C LYS A 160 61.57 -21.44 -30.43
N PHE A 161 61.67 -22.77 -30.29
CA PHE A 161 60.51 -23.67 -30.28
C PHE A 161 59.99 -23.86 -28.85
N ASP A 162 58.69 -23.61 -28.64
CA ASP A 162 58.02 -23.80 -27.34
C ASP A 162 57.27 -25.14 -27.37
N THR A 163 57.78 -26.14 -26.65
CA THR A 163 57.08 -27.40 -26.37
C THR A 163 56.06 -27.12 -25.26
N GLY A 164 54.76 -27.25 -25.55
CA GLY A 164 53.65 -26.75 -24.74
C GLY A 164 53.64 -27.08 -23.22
N PRO A 165 52.78 -26.40 -22.44
CA PRO A 165 52.85 -26.36 -20.98
C PRO A 165 52.61 -27.72 -20.31
N ASN A 166 53.43 -28.06 -19.30
CA ASN A 166 53.28 -29.26 -18.48
C ASN A 166 51.96 -29.24 -17.69
N SER A 167 51.28 -30.39 -17.57
CA SER A 167 49.95 -30.53 -16.94
C SER A 167 49.84 -30.01 -15.51
N TRP A 168 50.96 -29.91 -14.77
CA TRP A 168 51.00 -29.36 -13.42
C TRP A 168 50.79 -27.85 -13.35
N ASP A 169 51.25 -27.08 -14.35
CA ASP A 169 51.06 -25.63 -14.39
C ASP A 169 49.60 -25.25 -14.67
N GLN A 170 48.85 -26.12 -15.34
CA GLN A 170 47.44 -25.89 -15.66
C GLN A 170 46.50 -26.24 -14.49
N HIS A 171 46.79 -27.29 -13.73
CA HIS A 171 45.85 -27.82 -12.72
C HIS A 171 46.25 -27.55 -11.26
N GLY A 172 47.52 -27.25 -10.98
CA GLY A 172 47.99 -26.95 -9.62
C GLY A 172 47.22 -25.81 -8.92
N PRO A 173 46.96 -24.67 -9.59
CA PRO A 173 46.22 -23.56 -8.98
C PRO A 173 44.78 -23.92 -8.57
N TRP A 174 44.09 -24.74 -9.36
CA TRP A 174 42.71 -25.16 -9.09
C TRP A 174 42.60 -26.05 -7.84
N ILE A 175 43.56 -26.95 -7.67
CA ILE A 175 43.61 -27.86 -6.51
C ILE A 175 43.89 -27.06 -5.23
N LEU A 176 44.81 -26.11 -5.27
CA LEU A 176 45.11 -25.24 -4.13
C LEU A 176 43.89 -24.38 -3.73
N PHE A 177 43.17 -23.82 -4.72
CA PHE A 177 41.94 -23.05 -4.48
C PHE A 177 40.84 -23.89 -3.85
N GLY A 178 40.65 -25.13 -4.30
CA GLY A 178 39.67 -26.05 -3.71
C GLY A 178 39.94 -26.34 -2.23
N ILE A 179 41.22 -26.57 -1.89
CA ILE A 179 41.64 -26.84 -0.50
C ILE A 179 41.42 -25.61 0.39
N VAL A 180 41.82 -24.42 -0.06
CA VAL A 180 41.60 -23.17 0.68
C VAL A 180 40.11 -22.87 0.85
N GLY A 181 39.30 -23.11 -0.17
CA GLY A 181 37.84 -22.93 -0.12
C GLY A 181 37.17 -23.84 0.92
N ILE A 182 37.53 -25.14 0.91
CA ILE A 182 36.99 -26.11 1.89
C ILE A 182 37.42 -25.73 3.32
N PHE A 183 38.67 -25.30 3.51
CA PHE A 183 39.16 -24.88 4.82
C PHE A 183 38.47 -23.61 5.33
N LEU A 184 38.18 -22.66 4.43
CA LEU A 184 37.49 -21.41 4.77
C LEU A 184 36.02 -21.67 5.10
N VAL A 185 35.33 -22.56 4.38
CA VAL A 185 33.96 -23.00 4.70
C VAL A 185 33.91 -23.76 6.03
N TYR A 186 34.88 -24.64 6.29
CA TYR A 186 34.98 -25.36 7.57
C TYR A 186 35.17 -24.41 8.75
N PHE A 187 36.01 -23.38 8.60
CA PHE A 187 36.21 -22.36 9.62
C PHE A 187 34.98 -21.46 9.80
N MET A 188 34.27 -21.13 8.71
CA MET A 188 33.02 -20.37 8.76
C MET A 188 31.90 -21.14 9.47
N LEU A 189 31.76 -22.44 9.18
CA LEU A 189 30.79 -23.32 9.86
C LEU A 189 31.10 -23.46 11.34
N ARG A 190 32.37 -23.62 11.72
CA ARG A 190 32.77 -23.66 13.14
C ARG A 190 32.44 -22.36 13.89
N ARG A 191 32.54 -21.20 13.22
CA ARG A 191 32.25 -19.90 13.83
C ARG A 191 30.74 -19.61 13.92
N LEU A 192 29.93 -20.17 13.00
CA LEU A 192 28.47 -20.10 13.05
C LEU A 192 27.86 -21.06 14.09
N ILE A 193 28.47 -22.22 14.31
CA ILE A 193 27.98 -23.23 15.27
C ILE A 193 28.49 -22.95 16.71
N GLY A 194 29.59 -22.19 16.86
CA GLY A 194 30.25 -21.94 18.15
C GLY A 194 29.81 -20.70 18.94
N ALA A 195 28.83 -19.91 18.45
CA ALA A 195 28.43 -18.64 19.10
C ALA A 195 26.90 -18.43 19.19
N GLY A 196 26.13 -19.52 19.28
CA GLY A 196 24.68 -19.44 19.45
C GLY A 196 24.07 -20.82 19.55
N SER A 197 23.69 -21.22 20.76
CA SER A 197 22.94 -22.45 21.01
C SER A 197 21.67 -22.50 20.13
N PRO A 198 21.27 -23.64 19.55
CA PRO A 198 20.02 -23.76 18.77
C PRO A 198 18.75 -23.46 19.59
N MET A 199 18.86 -23.31 20.92
CA MET A 199 17.79 -22.79 21.78
C MET A 199 17.58 -21.26 21.72
N SER A 200 18.44 -20.49 21.05
CA SER A 200 18.37 -19.02 21.02
C SER A 200 17.61 -18.43 19.83
N PHE A 201 17.19 -19.26 18.87
CA PHE A 201 16.42 -18.80 17.70
C PHE A 201 14.96 -18.43 18.03
N GLY A 202 14.51 -18.69 19.27
CA GLY A 202 13.14 -18.44 19.74
C GLY A 202 12.99 -17.37 20.84
N ARG A 203 14.06 -16.68 21.27
CA ARG A 203 13.95 -15.52 22.17
C ARG A 203 13.97 -14.25 21.32
N SER A 204 12.88 -13.49 21.38
CA SER A 204 12.65 -12.30 20.58
C SER A 204 13.82 -11.30 20.66
N ARG A 205 14.22 -10.74 19.51
CA ARG A 205 15.23 -9.65 19.44
C ARG A 205 14.63 -8.26 19.72
N GLY A 206 13.32 -8.15 19.95
CA GLY A 206 12.65 -6.91 20.35
C GLY A 206 12.27 -6.99 21.81
N ARG A 207 12.94 -6.23 22.68
CA ARG A 207 12.45 -6.01 24.05
C ARG A 207 11.04 -5.44 23.96
N LEU A 208 10.06 -6.07 24.60
CA LEU A 208 8.73 -5.50 24.76
C LEU A 208 8.87 -4.30 25.70
N TYR A 209 8.78 -3.09 25.14
CA TYR A 209 8.84 -1.88 25.93
C TYR A 209 7.47 -1.67 26.59
N ALA A 210 7.39 -1.94 27.89
CA ALA A 210 6.28 -1.50 28.70
C ALA A 210 6.30 0.03 28.77
N GLN A 211 5.20 0.67 28.37
CA GLN A 211 5.00 2.09 28.60
C GLN A 211 4.49 2.25 30.02
N GLU A 212 5.32 2.82 30.90
CA GLU A 212 5.01 2.97 32.32
C GLU A 212 4.36 4.34 32.64
N ASP A 213 4.57 5.35 31.77
CA ASP A 213 3.99 6.69 31.93
C ASP A 213 3.18 7.07 30.68
N LEU A 214 1.89 6.75 30.72
CA LEU A 214 0.93 7.10 29.68
C LEU A 214 0.33 8.46 30.04
N GLY A 215 0.75 9.52 29.35
CA GLY A 215 0.17 10.86 29.50
C GLY A 215 -1.25 11.01 28.93
N VAL A 216 -2.01 9.92 28.79
CA VAL A 216 -3.36 9.88 28.22
C VAL A 216 -4.32 9.32 29.26
N THR A 217 -5.40 10.05 29.54
CA THR A 217 -6.42 9.69 30.53
C THR A 217 -7.81 9.69 29.90
N PHE A 218 -8.86 9.36 30.66
CA PHE A 218 -10.24 9.48 30.16
C PHE A 218 -10.63 10.91 29.77
N ASN A 219 -9.92 11.95 30.25
CA ASN A 219 -10.17 13.33 29.83
C ASN A 219 -9.76 13.62 28.38
N ASP A 220 -8.94 12.74 27.79
CA ASP A 220 -8.47 12.86 26.40
C ASP A 220 -9.31 12.00 25.44
N VAL A 221 -10.25 11.22 25.98
CA VAL A 221 -11.18 10.38 25.24
C VAL A 221 -12.57 10.99 25.36
N ALA A 222 -13.16 11.38 24.24
CA ALA A 222 -14.45 12.06 24.21
C ALA A 222 -15.41 11.38 23.23
N GLY A 223 -16.71 11.54 23.47
CA GLY A 223 -17.76 11.10 22.55
C GLY A 223 -18.02 9.59 22.51
N ILE A 224 -17.47 8.84 23.46
CA ILE A 224 -17.72 7.40 23.66
C ILE A 224 -18.00 7.12 25.14
N ASP A 225 -18.88 7.94 25.74
CA ASP A 225 -19.13 7.95 27.18
C ASP A 225 -19.66 6.60 27.68
N GLU A 226 -20.50 5.91 26.90
CA GLU A 226 -21.01 4.57 27.23
C GLU A 226 -19.89 3.53 27.31
N ALA A 227 -18.96 3.57 26.35
CA ALA A 227 -17.81 2.68 26.35
C ALA A 227 -16.87 2.97 27.52
N VAL A 228 -16.70 4.25 27.90
CA VAL A 228 -15.91 4.66 29.08
C VAL A 228 -16.56 4.14 30.35
N GLU A 229 -17.88 4.29 30.54
CA GLU A 229 -18.59 3.73 31.70
C GLU A 229 -18.42 2.21 31.80
N GLU A 230 -18.48 1.48 30.68
CA GLU A 230 -18.34 0.03 30.69
C GLU A 230 -16.94 -0.43 31.12
N VAL A 231 -15.89 0.32 30.77
CA VAL A 231 -14.50 0.00 31.13
C VAL A 231 -14.08 0.59 32.48
N ARG A 232 -14.88 1.44 33.13
CA ARG A 232 -14.54 1.96 34.49
C ARG A 232 -14.40 0.84 35.51
N GLU A 233 -15.20 -0.22 35.41
CA GLU A 233 -15.07 -1.40 36.27
C GLU A 233 -13.70 -2.07 36.14
N VAL A 234 -13.13 -2.08 34.93
CA VAL A 234 -11.80 -2.63 34.66
C VAL A 234 -10.72 -1.78 35.33
N VAL A 235 -10.86 -0.45 35.28
CA VAL A 235 -9.96 0.50 35.94
C VAL A 235 -10.04 0.38 37.47
N ASP A 236 -11.24 0.37 38.03
CA ASP A 236 -11.47 0.24 39.47
C ASP A 236 -10.88 -1.06 40.01
N PHE A 237 -10.97 -2.14 39.22
CA PHE A 237 -10.34 -3.40 39.55
C PHE A 237 -8.81 -3.29 39.55
N LEU A 238 -8.19 -2.73 38.50
CA LEU A 238 -6.74 -2.58 38.42
C LEU A 238 -6.17 -1.71 39.54
N ARG A 239 -6.91 -0.69 39.98
CA ARG A 239 -6.55 0.17 41.12
C ARG A 239 -6.74 -0.52 42.48
N SER A 240 -7.69 -1.44 42.62
CA SER A 240 -8.07 -2.03 43.91
C SER A 240 -8.46 -3.51 43.79
N PRO A 241 -7.53 -4.40 43.38
CA PRO A 241 -7.83 -5.81 43.11
C PRO A 241 -8.31 -6.57 44.35
N ASP A 242 -7.78 -6.24 45.53
CA ASP A 242 -8.12 -6.87 46.82
C ASP A 242 -9.60 -6.76 47.17
N LYS A 243 -10.26 -5.66 46.78
CA LYS A 243 -11.68 -5.42 47.07
C LYS A 243 -12.56 -6.47 46.39
N TYR A 244 -12.23 -6.83 45.15
CA TYR A 244 -12.97 -7.80 44.36
C TYR A 244 -12.63 -9.24 44.75
N GLN A 245 -11.35 -9.53 45.05
CA GLN A 245 -10.94 -10.86 45.51
C GLN A 245 -11.60 -11.26 46.84
N LYS A 246 -11.73 -10.32 47.80
CA LYS A 246 -12.41 -10.57 49.08
C LYS A 246 -13.89 -10.94 48.93
N LEU A 247 -14.54 -10.44 47.88
CA LEU A 247 -15.95 -10.71 47.58
C LEU A 247 -16.14 -11.94 46.69
N GLY A 248 -15.06 -12.62 46.29
CA GLY A 248 -15.11 -13.76 45.37
C GLY A 248 -15.43 -13.39 43.93
N GLY A 249 -15.28 -12.11 43.57
CA GLY A 249 -15.47 -11.62 42.21
C GLY A 249 -14.43 -12.22 41.26
N ARG A 250 -14.86 -12.67 40.08
CA ARG A 250 -13.97 -13.15 39.02
C ARG A 250 -13.66 -12.01 38.07
N ILE A 251 -12.40 -11.94 37.67
CA ILE A 251 -11.87 -10.87 36.84
C ILE A 251 -12.07 -11.25 35.37
N PRO A 252 -12.57 -10.34 34.52
CA PRO A 252 -12.59 -10.57 33.09
C PRO A 252 -11.14 -10.70 32.62
N LYS A 253 -10.81 -11.86 32.07
CA LYS A 253 -9.45 -12.13 31.59
C LYS A 253 -9.13 -11.33 30.33
N GLY A 254 -10.16 -11.01 29.55
CA GLY A 254 -9.99 -10.29 28.30
C GLY A 254 -11.15 -9.39 27.94
N VAL A 255 -10.80 -8.20 27.45
CA VAL A 255 -11.75 -7.19 26.96
C VAL A 255 -11.53 -7.00 25.47
N LEU A 256 -12.58 -7.19 24.66
CA LEU A 256 -12.55 -6.96 23.22
C LEU A 256 -13.23 -5.63 22.91
N LEU A 257 -12.47 -4.67 22.40
CA LEU A 257 -12.95 -3.40 21.87
C LEU A 257 -13.37 -3.60 20.41
N VAL A 258 -14.65 -3.44 20.13
CA VAL A 258 -15.24 -3.68 18.81
C VAL A 258 -15.75 -2.37 18.24
N GLY A 259 -15.42 -2.06 16.99
CA GLY A 259 -16.03 -0.92 16.32
C GLY A 259 -15.33 -0.51 15.04
N PRO A 260 -15.88 0.45 14.28
CA PRO A 260 -15.26 0.94 13.05
C PRO A 260 -13.83 1.46 13.25
N PRO A 261 -12.99 1.46 12.21
CA PRO A 261 -11.65 2.06 12.31
C PRO A 261 -11.75 3.55 12.64
N GLY A 262 -10.77 4.07 13.39
CA GLY A 262 -10.70 5.50 13.71
C GLY A 262 -11.63 6.00 14.81
N THR A 263 -12.39 5.13 15.50
CA THR A 263 -13.23 5.50 16.67
C THR A 263 -12.44 5.65 17.99
N GLY A 264 -11.12 5.47 17.96
CA GLY A 264 -10.28 5.68 19.14
C GLY A 264 -10.11 4.46 20.05
N LYS A 265 -10.33 3.23 19.56
CA LYS A 265 -10.12 1.98 20.35
C LYS A 265 -8.74 1.91 21.01
N THR A 266 -7.68 2.16 20.26
CA THR A 266 -6.29 2.18 20.77
C THR A 266 -6.06 3.32 21.78
N LEU A 267 -6.74 4.46 21.60
CA LEU A 267 -6.68 5.59 22.53
C LEU A 267 -7.40 5.26 23.84
N LEU A 268 -8.58 4.62 23.77
CA LEU A 268 -9.33 4.15 24.93
C LEU A 268 -8.52 3.13 25.73
N ALA A 269 -7.87 2.16 25.08
CA ALA A 269 -7.02 1.20 25.77
C ALA A 269 -5.85 1.85 26.53
N LYS A 270 -5.22 2.87 25.93
CA LYS A 270 -4.19 3.68 26.60
C LYS A 270 -4.76 4.49 27.76
N ALA A 271 -5.93 5.09 27.59
CA ALA A 271 -6.60 5.86 28.64
C ALA A 271 -6.97 4.99 29.85
N ILE A 272 -7.42 3.74 29.64
CA ILE A 272 -7.69 2.78 30.71
C ILE A 272 -6.41 2.51 31.52
N ALA A 273 -5.28 2.28 30.85
CA ALA A 273 -4.01 2.03 31.51
C ALA A 273 -3.46 3.27 32.24
N GLY A 274 -3.56 4.46 31.63
CA GLY A 274 -3.17 5.73 32.24
C GLY A 274 -4.03 6.08 33.46
N GLU A 275 -5.35 5.85 33.38
CA GLU A 275 -6.25 6.04 34.52
C GLU A 275 -5.93 5.03 35.63
N ALA A 276 -5.70 3.76 35.30
CA ALA A 276 -5.33 2.75 36.29
C ALA A 276 -3.92 2.94 36.87
N GLY A 277 -3.02 3.66 36.18
CA GLY A 277 -1.63 3.85 36.58
C GLY A 277 -0.80 2.57 36.49
N VAL A 278 -1.10 1.70 35.51
CA VAL A 278 -0.44 0.40 35.34
C VAL A 278 0.37 0.34 34.04
N PRO A 279 1.44 -0.49 33.96
CA PRO A 279 2.21 -0.65 32.74
C PRO A 279 1.35 -1.14 31.56
N PHE A 280 1.62 -0.58 30.38
CA PHE A 280 0.92 -0.90 29.14
C PHE A 280 1.86 -1.51 28.11
N PHE A 281 1.53 -2.73 27.68
CA PHE A 281 2.21 -3.42 26.58
C PHE A 281 1.35 -3.32 25.33
N SER A 282 1.86 -2.68 24.27
CA SER A 282 1.15 -2.52 22.99
C SER A 282 1.80 -3.38 21.92
N LEU A 283 1.02 -4.24 21.27
CA LEU A 283 1.45 -5.04 20.13
C LEU A 283 0.40 -4.98 19.02
N SER A 284 0.83 -5.10 17.77
CA SER A 284 -0.09 -5.31 16.65
C SER A 284 -0.29 -6.80 16.41
N GLY A 285 -1.51 -7.24 16.07
CA GLY A 285 -1.82 -8.60 15.65
C GLY A 285 -0.99 -9.02 14.43
N SER A 286 -0.64 -8.08 13.55
CA SER A 286 0.26 -8.30 12.41
C SER A 286 1.68 -8.68 12.83
N ASP A 287 2.15 -8.23 14.00
CA ASP A 287 3.51 -8.52 14.47
C ASP A 287 3.70 -10.01 14.79
N PHE A 288 2.61 -10.76 14.91
CA PHE A 288 2.65 -12.17 15.23
C PHE A 288 2.56 -13.09 14.01
N VAL A 289 2.40 -12.52 12.82
CA VAL A 289 2.34 -13.25 11.55
C VAL A 289 3.71 -13.18 10.88
N GLU A 290 4.49 -14.25 10.96
CA GLU A 290 5.83 -14.34 10.36
C GLU A 290 5.96 -15.51 9.36
N MET A 291 6.98 -15.44 8.49
CA MET A 291 7.26 -16.50 7.51
C MET A 291 7.75 -17.82 8.15
N PHE A 292 8.17 -17.79 9.40
CA PHE A 292 8.73 -18.94 10.11
C PHE A 292 7.73 -19.52 11.11
N VAL A 293 7.36 -20.77 10.89
CA VAL A 293 6.45 -21.52 11.76
C VAL A 293 6.97 -21.52 13.20
N GLY A 294 6.08 -21.19 14.15
CA GLY A 294 6.35 -21.23 15.58
C GLY A 294 7.03 -19.98 16.18
N VAL A 295 7.48 -19.02 15.36
CA VAL A 295 8.05 -17.76 15.88
C VAL A 295 6.98 -16.89 16.51
N GLY A 296 5.81 -16.76 15.88
CA GLY A 296 4.66 -16.04 16.46
C GLY A 296 4.22 -16.65 17.79
N ALA A 297 4.07 -17.97 17.86
CA ALA A 297 3.73 -18.68 19.09
C ALA A 297 4.76 -18.47 20.22
N ALA A 298 6.06 -18.46 19.92
CA ALA A 298 7.09 -18.17 20.91
C ALA A 298 7.01 -16.73 21.43
N ARG A 299 6.71 -15.76 20.56
CA ARG A 299 6.53 -14.34 20.92
C ARG A 299 5.34 -14.13 21.84
N VAL A 300 4.23 -14.83 21.59
CA VAL A 300 3.05 -14.80 22.48
C VAL A 300 3.46 -15.25 23.88
N ARG A 301 4.14 -16.39 24.02
CA ARG A 301 4.60 -16.89 25.34
C ARG A 301 5.53 -15.91 26.06
N ASP A 302 6.52 -15.39 25.34
CA ASP A 302 7.49 -14.41 25.88
C ASP A 302 6.77 -13.13 26.35
N MET A 303 5.78 -12.66 25.60
CA MET A 303 4.96 -11.52 25.98
C MET A 303 4.19 -11.77 27.28
N PHE A 304 3.50 -12.91 27.41
CA PHE A 304 2.76 -13.23 28.63
C PHE A 304 3.69 -13.38 29.85
N GLN A 305 4.87 -13.99 29.70
CA GLN A 305 5.86 -14.09 30.78
C GLN A 305 6.36 -12.72 31.24
N GLN A 306 6.63 -11.80 30.30
CA GLN A 306 7.06 -10.44 30.63
C GLN A 306 5.95 -9.61 31.29
N ALA A 307 4.71 -9.81 30.87
CA ALA A 307 3.55 -9.17 31.48
C ALA A 307 3.28 -9.67 32.91
N GLU A 308 3.37 -10.98 33.13
CA GLU A 308 3.22 -11.58 34.46
C GLU A 308 4.28 -11.07 35.44
N ALA A 309 5.53 -10.90 34.99
CA ALA A 309 6.60 -10.32 35.80
C ALA A 309 6.37 -8.84 36.20
N LYS A 310 5.50 -8.12 35.47
CA LYS A 310 5.16 -6.71 35.70
C LYS A 310 3.72 -6.51 36.16
N ALA A 311 3.03 -7.55 36.62
CA ALA A 311 1.66 -7.43 37.11
C ALA A 311 1.55 -6.51 38.34
N PRO A 312 0.46 -5.72 38.47
CA PRO A 312 -0.68 -5.61 37.57
C PRO A 312 -0.34 -4.80 36.30
N CYS A 313 -0.77 -5.28 35.13
CA CYS A 313 -0.51 -4.62 33.84
C CYS A 313 -1.58 -4.92 32.79
N ILE A 314 -1.54 -4.18 31.68
CA ILE A 314 -2.41 -4.37 30.53
C ILE A 314 -1.58 -4.83 29.33
N ILE A 315 -2.06 -5.89 28.66
CA ILE A 315 -1.58 -6.30 27.34
C ILE A 315 -2.62 -5.84 26.32
N PHE A 316 -2.23 -5.00 25.37
CA PHE A 316 -3.09 -4.54 24.28
C PHE A 316 -2.63 -5.13 22.94
N ILE A 317 -3.55 -5.81 22.26
CA ILE A 317 -3.36 -6.38 20.93
C ILE A 317 -4.27 -5.63 19.94
N ASP A 318 -3.68 -4.76 19.12
CA ASP A 318 -4.42 -4.10 18.03
C ASP A 318 -4.62 -5.07 16.85
N GLU A 319 -5.61 -4.81 15.99
CA GLU A 319 -5.88 -5.63 14.80
C GLU A 319 -5.94 -7.14 15.08
N LEU A 320 -6.70 -7.55 16.10
CA LEU A 320 -6.82 -8.96 16.49
C LEU A 320 -7.29 -9.85 15.33
N ASP A 321 -8.02 -9.32 14.36
CA ASP A 321 -8.46 -10.02 13.16
C ASP A 321 -7.31 -10.53 12.29
N ALA A 322 -6.11 -9.92 12.36
CA ALA A 322 -4.91 -10.44 11.73
C ALA A 322 -4.51 -11.82 12.28
N LEU A 323 -4.77 -12.10 13.56
CA LEU A 323 -4.50 -13.40 14.20
C LEU A 323 -5.74 -14.28 14.29
N GLY A 324 -6.90 -13.68 14.54
CA GLY A 324 -8.12 -14.35 14.95
C GLY A 324 -9.07 -14.71 13.82
N LYS A 325 -8.84 -14.32 12.57
CA LYS A 325 -9.70 -14.71 11.43
C LYS A 325 -10.02 -16.22 11.39
N SER A 326 -11.30 -16.58 11.36
CA SER A 326 -11.74 -17.97 11.21
C SER A 326 -11.10 -18.61 9.97
N ARG A 327 -10.82 -19.92 10.06
CA ARG A 327 -10.22 -20.75 9.01
C ARG A 327 -10.74 -20.38 7.61
N GLY A 328 -9.82 -20.07 6.71
CA GLY A 328 -10.08 -19.98 5.27
C GLY A 328 -9.43 -21.17 4.58
N THR A 329 -10.10 -21.78 3.62
CA THR A 329 -9.53 -22.86 2.80
C THR A 329 -8.59 -22.30 1.73
N SER A 330 -7.54 -21.56 2.13
CA SER A 330 -6.41 -21.30 1.23
C SER A 330 -5.46 -22.49 1.33
N ILE A 331 -5.51 -23.36 0.32
CA ILE A 331 -4.83 -24.67 0.22
C ILE A 331 -3.28 -24.58 0.24
N VAL A 332 -2.69 -23.38 0.38
CA VAL A 332 -1.24 -23.18 0.29
C VAL A 332 -0.69 -22.48 1.53
N GLY A 333 -0.20 -23.29 2.49
CA GLY A 333 0.95 -23.05 3.37
C GLY A 333 0.96 -21.89 4.39
N GLY A 334 0.03 -20.93 4.33
CA GLY A 334 0.02 -19.76 5.23
C GLY A 334 -0.83 -19.90 6.50
N HIS A 335 -1.65 -20.96 6.60
CA HIS A 335 -2.58 -21.12 7.72
C HIS A 335 -1.93 -21.67 9.00
N ASP A 336 -0.92 -22.53 8.86
CA ASP A 336 -0.39 -23.30 10.00
C ASP A 336 0.30 -22.43 11.06
N GLU A 337 1.02 -21.40 10.64
CA GLU A 337 1.72 -20.48 11.55
C GLU A 337 0.73 -19.63 12.36
N ARG A 338 -0.25 -19.05 11.67
CA ARG A 338 -1.27 -18.21 12.28
C ARG A 338 -2.16 -19.01 13.24
N GLU A 339 -2.54 -20.23 12.87
CA GLU A 339 -3.29 -21.13 13.76
C GLU A 339 -2.46 -21.54 14.98
N GLN A 340 -1.18 -21.83 14.80
CA GLN A 340 -0.31 -22.17 15.93
C GLN A 340 -0.16 -21.00 16.90
N THR A 341 0.01 -19.79 16.37
CA THR A 341 0.11 -18.56 17.17
C THR A 341 -1.20 -18.22 17.87
N LEU A 342 -2.34 -18.38 17.20
CA LEU A 342 -3.67 -18.25 17.80
C LEU A 342 -3.88 -19.25 18.94
N ASN A 343 -3.56 -20.53 18.72
CA ASN A 343 -3.67 -21.55 19.76
C ASN A 343 -2.74 -21.26 20.95
N ALA A 344 -1.53 -20.74 20.71
CA ALA A 344 -0.65 -20.31 21.78
C ALA A 344 -1.29 -19.19 22.61
N LEU A 345 -1.91 -18.18 21.96
CA LEU A 345 -2.65 -17.12 22.65
C LEU A 345 -3.78 -17.69 23.51
N LEU A 346 -4.56 -18.63 22.97
CA LEU A 346 -5.63 -19.29 23.72
C LEU A 346 -5.12 -20.07 24.94
N VAL A 347 -4.02 -20.80 24.79
CA VAL A 347 -3.40 -21.56 25.89
C VAL A 347 -2.86 -20.63 26.97
N GLU A 348 -2.21 -19.53 26.60
CA GLU A 348 -1.72 -18.54 27.57
C GLU A 348 -2.89 -17.85 28.30
N MET A 349 -3.96 -17.49 27.58
CA MET A 349 -5.18 -16.91 28.20
C MET A 349 -5.87 -17.87 29.19
N ASP A 350 -5.96 -19.15 28.84
CA ASP A 350 -6.52 -20.16 29.72
C ASP A 350 -5.56 -20.47 30.90
N GLY A 351 -4.25 -20.32 30.69
CA GLY A 351 -3.18 -20.73 31.59
C GLY A 351 -2.94 -19.88 32.84
N PHE A 352 -3.17 -18.57 32.81
CA PHE A 352 -3.01 -17.74 34.01
C PHE A 352 -4.23 -17.80 34.93
N GLY A 353 -3.97 -17.84 36.25
CA GLY A 353 -5.01 -17.83 37.27
C GLY A 353 -5.80 -16.51 37.24
N SER A 354 -7.08 -16.55 37.61
CA SER A 354 -7.96 -15.37 37.60
C SER A 354 -7.40 -14.17 38.38
N ASN A 355 -6.48 -14.40 39.33
CA ASN A 355 -5.91 -13.39 40.22
C ASN A 355 -4.51 -12.90 39.82
N SER A 356 -4.02 -13.19 38.61
CA SER A 356 -2.67 -12.76 38.18
C SER A 356 -2.51 -11.24 38.01
N GLY A 357 -3.61 -10.48 38.00
CA GLY A 357 -3.59 -9.02 37.81
C GLY A 357 -3.23 -8.57 36.39
N VAL A 358 -3.24 -9.49 35.43
CA VAL A 358 -2.98 -9.21 34.00
C VAL A 358 -4.30 -9.20 33.25
N ILE A 359 -4.56 -8.13 32.49
CA ILE A 359 -5.75 -7.99 31.65
C ILE A 359 -5.33 -7.91 30.17
N VAL A 360 -5.94 -8.77 29.34
CA VAL A 360 -5.69 -8.78 27.89
C VAL A 360 -6.78 -7.96 27.19
N MET A 361 -6.42 -6.80 26.67
CA MET A 361 -7.29 -6.01 25.81
C MET A 361 -6.96 -6.25 24.34
N ALA A 362 -7.98 -6.33 23.50
CA ALA A 362 -7.79 -6.44 22.06
C ALA A 362 -8.74 -5.53 21.31
N ALA A 363 -8.33 -5.02 20.14
CA ALA A 363 -9.18 -4.24 19.26
C ALA A 363 -9.42 -4.96 17.94
N THR A 364 -10.64 -4.87 17.43
CA THR A 364 -10.99 -5.37 16.09
C THR A 364 -11.98 -4.43 15.38
N ASN A 365 -11.85 -4.37 14.06
CA ASN A 365 -12.83 -3.72 13.20
C ASN A 365 -13.88 -4.69 12.64
N ARG A 366 -13.66 -6.00 12.79
CA ARG A 366 -14.41 -7.08 12.14
C ARG A 366 -14.67 -8.25 13.09
N PRO A 367 -15.51 -8.05 14.13
CA PRO A 367 -15.79 -9.08 15.13
C PRO A 367 -16.34 -10.38 14.52
N GLU A 368 -17.09 -10.28 13.41
CA GLU A 368 -17.69 -11.40 12.70
C GLU A 368 -16.67 -12.33 12.04
N THR A 369 -15.45 -11.85 11.79
CA THR A 369 -14.38 -12.66 11.21
C THR A 369 -13.60 -13.44 12.25
N LEU A 370 -13.72 -13.12 13.53
CA LEU A 370 -12.95 -13.74 14.60
C LEU A 370 -13.38 -15.18 14.86
N ASP A 371 -12.42 -16.03 15.27
CA ASP A 371 -12.67 -17.39 15.71
C ASP A 371 -13.57 -17.36 16.96
N PRO A 372 -14.73 -18.04 16.95
CA PRO A 372 -15.61 -18.14 18.11
C PRO A 372 -14.93 -18.67 19.37
N ALA A 373 -13.81 -19.39 19.24
CA ALA A 373 -13.00 -19.84 20.37
C ALA A 373 -12.45 -18.66 21.20
N LEU A 374 -12.10 -17.52 20.59
CA LEU A 374 -11.62 -16.33 21.29
C LEU A 374 -12.71 -15.69 22.16
N LEU A 375 -13.98 -15.80 21.74
CA LEU A 375 -15.14 -15.17 22.39
C LEU A 375 -15.76 -16.03 23.50
N ARG A 376 -15.15 -17.19 23.81
CA ARG A 376 -15.66 -18.07 24.88
C ARG A 376 -15.37 -17.49 26.28
N PRO A 377 -16.24 -17.75 27.27
CA PRO A 377 -16.00 -17.33 28.65
C PRO A 377 -14.63 -17.78 29.17
N GLY A 378 -13.91 -16.87 29.81
CA GLY A 378 -12.52 -17.09 30.27
C GLY A 378 -11.44 -16.62 29.30
N ARG A 379 -11.82 -16.10 28.12
CA ARG A 379 -10.91 -15.47 27.15
C ARG A 379 -11.30 -14.01 26.95
N PHE A 380 -11.83 -13.63 25.80
CA PHE A 380 -12.46 -12.32 25.60
C PHE A 380 -13.93 -12.41 26.00
N ASP A 381 -14.19 -12.37 27.31
CA ASP A 381 -15.52 -12.51 27.89
C ASP A 381 -16.30 -11.19 27.93
N ARG A 382 -15.62 -10.05 27.88
CA ARG A 382 -16.27 -8.73 27.80
C ARG A 382 -16.07 -8.08 26.45
N HIS A 383 -17.16 -7.69 25.81
CA HIS A 383 -17.15 -7.02 24.49
C HIS A 383 -17.69 -5.60 24.66
N VAL A 384 -16.81 -4.62 24.46
CA VAL A 384 -17.17 -3.21 24.57
C VAL A 384 -17.32 -2.66 23.17
N LEU A 385 -18.52 -2.17 22.85
CA LEU A 385 -18.79 -1.55 21.56
C LEU A 385 -18.33 -0.09 21.57
N VAL A 386 -17.41 0.25 20.68
CA VAL A 386 -16.92 1.60 20.43
C VAL A 386 -17.46 2.07 19.08
N ASP A 387 -18.70 2.55 19.11
CA ASP A 387 -19.41 2.99 17.91
C ASP A 387 -18.98 4.39 17.45
N ARG A 388 -19.55 4.85 16.34
CA ARG A 388 -19.37 6.21 15.83
C ARG A 388 -19.99 7.22 16.81
N PRO A 389 -19.34 8.38 17.01
CA PRO A 389 -19.87 9.41 17.89
C PRO A 389 -21.13 10.08 17.31
N ASP A 390 -22.07 10.41 18.19
CA ASP A 390 -23.22 11.25 17.89
C ASP A 390 -22.82 12.74 17.73
N ILE A 391 -23.77 13.62 17.41
CA ILE A 391 -23.49 15.07 17.25
C ILE A 391 -22.79 15.64 18.50
N ARG A 392 -23.23 15.26 19.71
CA ARG A 392 -22.63 15.76 20.96
C ARG A 392 -21.23 15.20 21.19
N GLY A 393 -21.03 13.94 20.88
CA GLY A 393 -19.74 13.27 20.94
C GLY A 393 -18.75 13.86 19.94
N ARG A 394 -19.18 14.18 18.72
CA ARG A 394 -18.34 14.90 17.73
C ARG A 394 -17.94 16.29 18.24
N GLU A 395 -18.86 17.03 18.84
CA GLU A 395 -18.54 18.33 19.48
C GLU A 395 -17.50 18.16 20.60
N ALA A 396 -17.64 17.13 21.44
CA ALA A 396 -16.71 16.84 22.52
C ALA A 396 -15.31 16.44 22.00
N ILE A 397 -15.25 15.62 20.95
CA ILE A 397 -14.01 15.23 20.28
C ILE A 397 -13.32 16.45 19.64
N LEU A 398 -14.09 17.31 18.96
CA LEU A 398 -13.56 18.55 18.39
C LEU A 398 -12.95 19.43 19.49
N LYS A 399 -13.62 19.58 20.65
CA LYS A 399 -13.10 20.33 21.81
C LYS A 399 -11.75 19.80 22.31
N VAL A 400 -11.51 18.49 22.25
CA VAL A 400 -10.22 17.90 22.62
C VAL A 400 -9.14 18.26 21.60
N HIS A 401 -9.43 18.12 20.30
CA HIS A 401 -8.44 18.35 19.25
C HIS A 401 -8.10 19.83 19.00
N VAL A 402 -9.02 20.75 19.29
CA VAL A 402 -8.76 22.19 19.11
C VAL A 402 -7.95 22.82 20.25
N LYS A 403 -7.70 22.13 21.37
CA LYS A 403 -6.93 22.69 22.51
C LYS A 403 -5.55 23.23 22.10
N ASN A 404 -4.94 22.62 21.09
CA ASN A 404 -3.61 22.99 20.58
C ASN A 404 -3.67 23.91 19.34
N VAL A 405 -4.86 24.35 18.91
CA VAL A 405 -5.06 25.16 17.71
C VAL A 405 -5.60 26.53 18.09
N LYS A 406 -5.06 27.59 17.46
CA LYS A 406 -5.57 28.96 17.64
C LYS A 406 -6.86 29.13 16.84
N LEU A 407 -8.00 29.10 17.53
CA LEU A 407 -9.32 29.33 16.94
C LEU A 407 -9.69 30.81 16.95
N ASP A 408 -10.42 31.23 15.92
CA ASP A 408 -11.11 32.51 15.91
C ASP A 408 -12.34 32.44 16.85
N PRO A 409 -12.65 33.48 17.65
CA PRO A 409 -13.82 33.52 18.52
C PRO A 409 -15.16 33.30 17.80
N THR A 410 -15.24 33.50 16.48
CA THR A 410 -16.47 33.28 15.70
C THR A 410 -16.77 31.81 15.41
N VAL A 411 -15.87 30.87 15.72
CA VAL A 411 -16.05 29.45 15.39
C VAL A 411 -16.99 28.77 16.38
N ASP A 412 -18.13 28.28 15.88
CA ASP A 412 -19.01 27.39 16.64
C ASP A 412 -18.73 25.91 16.29
N LEU A 413 -18.15 25.18 17.25
CA LEU A 413 -17.86 23.75 17.09
C LEU A 413 -19.13 22.90 16.97
N LYS A 414 -20.27 23.39 17.47
CA LYS A 414 -21.55 22.70 17.34
C LYS A 414 -22.03 22.70 15.89
N GLU A 415 -21.84 23.80 15.18
CA GLU A 415 -22.10 23.86 13.74
C GLU A 415 -21.14 22.94 12.99
N VAL A 416 -19.85 22.92 13.34
CA VAL A 416 -18.88 21.99 12.73
C VAL A 416 -19.30 20.53 12.94
N ALA A 417 -19.74 20.15 14.15
CA ALA A 417 -20.20 18.79 14.44
C ALA A 417 -21.47 18.39 13.67
N ALA A 418 -22.35 19.35 13.39
CA ALA A 418 -23.57 19.15 12.60
C ALA A 418 -23.25 18.89 11.11
N ILE A 419 -22.20 19.51 10.58
CA ILE A 419 -21.82 19.39 9.16
C ILE A 419 -20.88 18.22 8.87
N THR A 420 -20.47 17.47 9.91
CA THR A 420 -19.62 16.26 9.82
C THR A 420 -20.38 14.98 10.21
N PRO A 421 -21.55 14.68 9.61
CA PRO A 421 -22.29 13.46 9.95
C PRO A 421 -21.47 12.21 9.59
N GLY A 422 -21.46 11.25 10.51
CA GLY A 422 -20.77 9.96 10.32
C GLY A 422 -19.24 10.00 10.44
N PHE A 423 -18.63 11.15 10.69
CA PHE A 423 -17.19 11.28 10.93
C PHE A 423 -16.81 10.59 12.24
N VAL A 424 -15.71 9.84 12.23
CA VAL A 424 -15.14 9.24 13.45
C VAL A 424 -14.09 10.17 14.07
N GLY A 425 -13.60 9.83 15.27
CA GLY A 425 -12.62 10.67 15.97
C GLY A 425 -11.35 10.95 15.17
N ALA A 426 -10.85 9.97 14.42
CA ALA A 426 -9.72 10.16 13.51
C ALA A 426 -10.02 11.14 12.37
N ASP A 427 -11.23 11.11 11.81
CA ASP A 427 -11.64 12.04 10.74
C ASP A 427 -11.75 13.46 11.27
N LEU A 428 -12.28 13.64 12.50
CA LEU A 428 -12.38 14.94 13.17
C LEU A 428 -11.00 15.50 13.53
N ALA A 429 -10.09 14.66 14.00
CA ALA A 429 -8.70 15.06 14.24
C ALA A 429 -8.04 15.53 12.93
N ASN A 430 -8.26 14.80 11.84
CA ASN A 430 -7.76 15.17 10.52
C ASN A 430 -8.40 16.47 10.01
N LEU A 431 -9.71 16.66 10.21
CA LEU A 431 -10.42 17.89 9.86
C LEU A 431 -9.83 19.12 10.55
N VAL A 432 -9.59 19.05 11.85
CA VAL A 432 -8.98 20.15 12.62
C VAL A 432 -7.59 20.47 12.08
N ASN A 433 -6.80 19.44 11.76
CA ASN A 433 -5.47 19.60 11.17
C ASN A 433 -5.53 20.23 9.77
N GLU A 434 -6.44 19.79 8.90
CA GLU A 434 -6.63 20.38 7.57
C GLU A 434 -7.09 21.84 7.64
N ALA A 435 -8.02 22.18 8.55
CA ALA A 435 -8.44 23.55 8.77
C ALA A 435 -7.26 24.44 9.24
N ALA A 436 -6.41 23.93 10.13
CA ALA A 436 -5.19 24.63 10.56
C ALA A 436 -4.18 24.82 9.41
N LEU A 437 -4.00 23.80 8.56
CA LEU A 437 -3.12 23.89 7.38
C LEU A 437 -3.66 24.87 6.33
N LEU A 438 -4.98 24.97 6.14
CA LEU A 438 -5.63 25.92 5.24
C LEU A 438 -5.48 27.37 5.75
N ALA A 439 -5.64 27.58 7.06
CA ALA A 439 -5.39 28.86 7.70
C ALA A 439 -3.91 29.28 7.54
N ALA A 440 -2.98 28.36 7.80
CA ALA A 440 -1.55 28.60 7.67
C ALA A 440 -1.15 28.91 6.21
N ARG A 441 -1.71 28.19 5.23
CA ARG A 441 -1.48 28.45 3.80
C ARG A 441 -1.97 29.83 3.36
N SER A 442 -2.99 30.35 4.02
CA SER A 442 -3.57 31.67 3.76
C SER A 442 -2.94 32.77 4.64
N ASP A 443 -1.83 32.47 5.33
CA ASP A 443 -1.14 33.36 6.26
C ASP A 443 -2.06 33.98 7.34
N LYS A 444 -3.09 33.25 7.77
CA LYS A 444 -4.01 33.68 8.83
C LYS A 444 -3.44 33.41 10.22
N ALA A 445 -3.74 34.31 11.17
CA ALA A 445 -3.29 34.18 12.57
C ALA A 445 -4.12 33.18 13.40
N ALA A 446 -5.36 32.90 12.98
CA ALA A 446 -6.29 31.98 13.64
C ALA A 446 -7.15 31.23 12.60
N VAL A 447 -7.66 30.07 12.98
CA VAL A 447 -8.52 29.21 12.15
C VAL A 447 -9.97 29.68 12.31
N GLY A 448 -10.63 30.04 11.21
CA GLY A 448 -12.02 30.48 11.18
C GLY A 448 -12.98 29.40 10.66
N MET A 449 -14.28 29.72 10.66
CA MET A 449 -15.33 28.79 10.22
C MET A 449 -15.22 28.43 8.73
N LYS A 450 -14.69 29.36 7.92
CA LYS A 450 -14.44 29.13 6.49
C LYS A 450 -13.45 27.99 6.27
N GLU A 451 -12.37 27.93 7.05
CA GLU A 451 -11.37 26.87 6.95
C GLU A 451 -11.92 25.52 7.42
N PHE A 452 -12.81 25.50 8.41
CA PHE A 452 -13.52 24.28 8.79
C PHE A 452 -14.44 23.79 7.68
N ASN A 453 -15.25 24.67 7.08
CA ASN A 453 -16.13 24.31 5.96
C ASN A 453 -15.33 23.74 4.78
N GLU A 454 -14.24 24.42 4.39
CA GLU A 454 -13.36 23.95 3.32
C GLU A 454 -12.64 22.63 3.70
N GLY A 455 -12.26 22.48 4.97
CA GLY A 455 -11.71 21.24 5.52
C GLY A 455 -12.67 20.06 5.40
N VAL A 456 -13.96 20.26 5.73
CA VAL A 456 -14.99 19.21 5.60
C VAL A 456 -15.15 18.79 4.15
N GLU A 457 -15.21 19.77 3.22
CA GLU A 457 -15.26 19.48 1.79
C GLU A 457 -14.03 18.70 1.32
N ARG A 458 -12.85 19.02 1.85
CA ARG A 458 -11.60 18.36 1.48
C ARG A 458 -11.49 16.93 2.02
N VAL A 459 -11.95 16.69 3.25
CA VAL A 459 -11.99 15.33 3.83
C VAL A 459 -13.03 14.48 3.11
N THR A 460 -14.18 15.07 2.73
CA THR A 460 -15.30 14.33 2.11
C THR A 460 -15.11 14.10 0.61
N ALA A 461 -14.81 15.16 -0.15
CA ALA A 461 -14.73 15.13 -1.61
C ALA A 461 -13.29 15.06 -2.15
N GLY A 462 -12.29 15.25 -1.30
CA GLY A 462 -10.87 15.25 -1.67
C GLY A 462 -10.35 16.61 -2.14
N LEU A 463 -9.10 16.61 -2.61
CA LEU A 463 -8.39 17.80 -3.06
C LEU A 463 -9.02 18.41 -4.33
N GLU A 464 -9.16 19.73 -4.33
CA GLU A 464 -9.56 20.50 -5.51
C GLU A 464 -8.46 20.45 -6.58
N LYS A 465 -8.83 20.04 -7.80
CA LYS A 465 -7.90 19.97 -8.93
C LYS A 465 -8.00 21.21 -9.81
N LYS A 466 -7.41 22.33 -9.35
CA LYS A 466 -7.36 23.60 -10.09
C LYS A 466 -6.74 23.52 -11.49
N GLN A 467 -5.88 22.52 -11.74
CA GLN A 467 -5.19 22.33 -13.02
C GLN A 467 -5.96 21.42 -14.00
N ARG A 468 -7.05 20.77 -13.57
CA ARG A 468 -7.86 19.95 -14.49
C ARG A 468 -8.75 20.87 -15.30
N ILE A 469 -8.24 21.33 -16.44
CA ILE A 469 -9.00 22.11 -17.40
C ILE A 469 -10.02 21.16 -18.05
N MET A 470 -11.31 21.42 -17.84
CA MET A 470 -12.40 20.75 -18.54
C MET A 470 -12.78 21.57 -19.76
N ASN A 471 -13.16 20.91 -20.84
CA ASN A 471 -13.70 21.62 -21.99
C ASN A 471 -15.05 22.27 -21.62
N ASP A 472 -15.40 23.39 -22.25
CA ASP A 472 -16.65 24.11 -21.94
C ASP A 472 -17.90 23.23 -22.13
N GLU A 473 -17.89 22.33 -23.12
CA GLU A 473 -18.96 21.35 -23.35
C GLU A 473 -19.07 20.33 -22.20
N GLU A 474 -17.93 19.82 -21.71
CA GLU A 474 -17.89 18.89 -20.57
C GLU A 474 -18.35 19.60 -19.30
N LYS A 475 -17.88 20.83 -19.07
CA LYS A 475 -18.26 21.65 -17.93
C LYS A 475 -19.77 21.94 -17.92
N THR A 476 -20.35 22.23 -19.09
CA THR A 476 -21.79 22.43 -19.25
C THR A 476 -22.58 21.15 -18.94
N ARG A 477 -22.09 20.00 -19.41
CA ARG A 477 -22.71 18.70 -19.11
C ARG A 477 -22.70 18.38 -17.61
N VAL A 478 -21.56 18.59 -16.94
CA VAL A 478 -21.45 18.47 -15.48
C VAL A 478 -22.39 19.44 -14.77
N ALA A 479 -22.52 20.67 -15.26
CA ALA A 479 -23.44 21.64 -14.67
C ALA A 479 -24.91 21.22 -14.76
N TYR A 480 -25.34 20.63 -15.88
CA TYR A 480 -26.68 20.04 -15.98
C TYR A 480 -26.86 18.83 -15.06
N HIS A 481 -25.84 17.98 -14.97
CA HIS A 481 -25.84 16.80 -14.11
C HIS A 481 -26.03 17.19 -12.63
N GLU A 482 -25.21 18.09 -12.10
CA GLU A 482 -25.29 18.55 -10.72
C GLU A 482 -26.55 19.38 -10.45
N SER A 483 -27.01 20.18 -11.42
CA SER A 483 -28.29 20.89 -11.31
C SER A 483 -29.47 19.93 -11.22
N GLY A 484 -29.40 18.79 -11.90
CA GLY A 484 -30.39 17.71 -11.82
C GLY A 484 -30.51 17.17 -10.40
N HIS A 485 -29.38 16.76 -9.81
CA HIS A 485 -29.33 16.30 -8.41
C HIS A 485 -29.90 17.35 -7.45
N ALA A 486 -29.43 18.59 -7.56
CA ALA A 486 -29.83 19.68 -6.68
C ALA A 486 -31.32 20.01 -6.78
N LEU A 487 -31.87 20.08 -8.00
CA LEU A 487 -33.26 20.43 -8.24
C LEU A 487 -34.23 19.34 -7.73
N VAL A 488 -33.92 18.07 -7.98
CA VAL A 488 -34.75 16.95 -7.51
C VAL A 488 -34.66 16.82 -5.99
N ALA A 489 -33.46 16.96 -5.41
CA ALA A 489 -33.27 16.98 -3.97
C ALA A 489 -34.03 18.12 -3.28
N TYR A 490 -34.11 19.30 -3.90
CA TYR A 490 -34.89 20.42 -3.38
C TYR A 490 -36.40 20.24 -3.58
N SER A 491 -36.81 19.49 -4.60
CA SER A 491 -38.23 19.31 -4.96
C SER A 491 -38.94 18.23 -4.14
N LEU A 492 -38.20 17.28 -3.57
CA LEU A 492 -38.75 16.19 -2.77
C LEU A 492 -38.83 16.57 -1.28
N PRO A 493 -39.88 16.15 -0.56
CA PRO A 493 -40.05 16.49 0.86
C PRO A 493 -39.23 15.60 1.81
N ASN A 494 -38.84 14.41 1.35
CA ASN A 494 -38.21 13.36 2.17
C ASN A 494 -36.70 13.22 1.90
N THR A 495 -36.09 14.27 1.35
CA THR A 495 -34.67 14.33 1.02
C THR A 495 -33.93 15.23 2.01
N ASP A 496 -32.66 14.92 2.22
CA ASP A 496 -31.79 15.80 3.00
C ASP A 496 -31.57 17.12 2.24
N PRO A 497 -31.60 18.28 2.92
CA PRO A 497 -31.46 19.56 2.28
C PRO A 497 -30.09 19.71 1.59
N VAL A 498 -30.12 20.29 0.40
CA VAL A 498 -28.90 20.61 -0.36
C VAL A 498 -28.20 21.77 0.32
N HIS A 499 -26.94 21.55 0.70
CA HIS A 499 -26.12 22.59 1.29
C HIS A 499 -25.33 23.37 0.24
N LYS A 500 -24.74 22.66 -0.72
CA LYS A 500 -23.87 23.25 -1.74
C LYS A 500 -23.81 22.39 -3.00
N VAL A 501 -23.73 23.06 -4.14
CA VAL A 501 -23.57 22.45 -5.46
C VAL A 501 -22.32 23.04 -6.10
N SER A 502 -21.47 22.21 -6.68
CA SER A 502 -20.20 22.66 -7.29
C SER A 502 -19.85 21.83 -8.52
N ILE A 503 -19.42 22.50 -9.58
CA ILE A 503 -18.91 21.87 -10.81
C ILE A 503 -17.37 21.84 -10.86
N ILE A 504 -16.72 22.19 -9.76
CA ILE A 504 -15.27 22.16 -9.62
C ILE A 504 -14.83 20.72 -9.31
N PRO A 505 -13.89 20.15 -10.10
CA PRO A 505 -13.51 18.75 -9.95
C PRO A 505 -12.70 18.53 -8.68
N ARG A 506 -13.07 17.50 -7.92
CA ARG A 506 -12.38 17.10 -6.68
C ARG A 506 -12.01 15.62 -6.69
N GLY A 507 -10.84 15.32 -6.11
CA GLY A 507 -10.37 13.94 -5.96
C GLY A 507 -10.11 13.22 -7.29
N LEU A 508 -10.29 11.90 -7.31
CA LEU A 508 -9.99 11.05 -8.47
C LEU A 508 -11.19 10.85 -9.41
N ALA A 509 -12.42 10.89 -8.89
CA ALA A 509 -13.63 10.49 -9.64
C ALA A 509 -14.74 11.56 -9.74
N ALA A 510 -14.73 12.61 -8.91
CA ALA A 510 -15.81 13.61 -8.92
C ALA A 510 -15.48 14.76 -9.88
N LEU A 511 -16.24 14.89 -10.96
CA LEU A 511 -16.19 16.03 -11.89
C LEU A 511 -17.01 17.23 -11.37
N GLY A 512 -18.09 16.94 -10.65
CA GLY A 512 -18.90 17.85 -9.84
C GLY A 512 -19.38 17.12 -8.57
N TYR A 513 -20.05 17.85 -7.68
CA TYR A 513 -20.74 17.24 -6.55
C TYR A 513 -21.88 18.12 -6.02
N THR A 514 -22.92 17.44 -5.53
CA THR A 514 -24.03 18.02 -4.78
C THR A 514 -23.98 17.53 -3.34
N MET A 515 -23.69 18.42 -2.40
CA MET A 515 -23.57 18.09 -0.98
C MET A 515 -24.92 18.25 -0.28
N GLN A 516 -25.46 17.13 0.21
CA GLN A 516 -26.63 17.11 1.08
C GLN A 516 -26.21 17.01 2.54
N ARG A 517 -26.94 17.67 3.45
CA ARG A 517 -26.68 17.62 4.90
C ARG A 517 -27.92 17.13 5.63
N PRO A 518 -27.88 15.96 6.28
CA PRO A 518 -28.95 15.52 7.15
C PRO A 518 -29.17 16.50 8.30
N GLU A 519 -30.43 16.77 8.64
CA GLU A 519 -30.77 17.63 9.79
C GLU A 519 -30.54 16.95 11.15
N GLY A 520 -30.34 15.63 11.15
CA GLY A 520 -30.04 14.87 12.36
C GLY A 520 -29.62 13.42 12.07
N ASP A 521 -29.06 12.77 13.09
CA ASP A 521 -28.66 11.37 13.02
C ASP A 521 -29.92 10.48 13.08
N ARG A 522 -30.36 9.94 11.93
CA ARG A 522 -31.53 9.07 11.80
C ARG A 522 -31.10 7.59 11.78
N PHE A 523 -31.75 6.76 12.61
CA PHE A 523 -31.50 5.31 12.66
C PHE A 523 -32.43 4.48 11.78
N LEU A 524 -33.59 5.04 11.42
CA LEU A 524 -34.62 4.36 10.63
C LEU A 524 -34.88 5.15 9.35
N MET A 525 -35.01 4.45 8.22
CA MET A 525 -35.40 5.02 6.93
C MET A 525 -36.68 4.35 6.44
N THR A 526 -37.61 5.16 5.96
CA THR A 526 -38.86 4.72 5.36
C THR A 526 -38.68 4.35 3.90
N GLN A 527 -39.60 3.56 3.35
CA GLN A 527 -39.61 3.24 1.92
C GLN A 527 -39.61 4.49 1.05
N SER A 528 -40.41 5.50 1.39
CA SER A 528 -40.52 6.75 0.62
C SER A 528 -39.24 7.59 0.66
N GLU A 529 -38.49 7.58 1.76
CA GLU A 529 -37.17 8.22 1.84
C GLU A 529 -36.15 7.50 0.94
N LEU A 530 -36.14 6.16 0.94
CA LEU A 530 -35.25 5.38 0.06
C LEU A 530 -35.59 5.59 -1.42
N GLU A 531 -36.88 5.61 -1.78
CA GLU A 531 -37.34 5.94 -3.14
C GLU A 531 -36.93 7.37 -3.54
N SER A 532 -37.02 8.33 -2.62
CA SER A 532 -36.60 9.72 -2.88
C SER A 532 -35.08 9.81 -3.08
N ARG A 533 -34.30 9.02 -2.33
CA ARG A 533 -32.85 8.94 -2.48
C ARG A 533 -32.44 8.32 -3.83
N ILE A 534 -33.16 7.30 -4.28
CA ILE A 534 -32.98 6.73 -5.63
C ILE A 534 -33.28 7.79 -6.69
N GLN A 535 -34.38 8.55 -6.57
CA GLN A 535 -34.72 9.62 -7.51
C GLN A 535 -33.63 10.69 -7.59
N VAL A 536 -33.08 11.12 -6.45
CA VAL A 536 -31.95 12.06 -6.43
C VAL A 536 -30.74 11.48 -7.16
N LEU A 537 -30.36 10.23 -6.92
CA LEU A 537 -29.20 9.60 -7.58
C LEU A 537 -29.41 9.50 -9.10
N LEU A 538 -30.63 9.21 -9.56
CA LEU A 538 -30.92 9.10 -10.99
C LEU A 538 -31.05 10.47 -11.70
N ALA A 539 -31.21 11.55 -10.94
CA ALA A 539 -31.48 12.88 -11.48
C ALA A 539 -30.39 13.41 -12.41
N GLY A 540 -29.11 13.13 -12.12
CA GLY A 540 -27.99 13.59 -12.96
C GLY A 540 -28.05 13.00 -14.37
N THR A 541 -28.20 11.68 -14.49
CA THR A 541 -28.36 11.00 -15.79
C THR A 541 -29.58 11.50 -16.56
N ILE A 542 -30.72 11.65 -15.87
CA ILE A 542 -31.98 12.02 -16.53
C ILE A 542 -31.93 13.49 -16.98
N ALA A 543 -31.28 14.38 -16.22
CA ALA A 543 -31.04 15.75 -16.64
C ALA A 543 -30.17 15.80 -17.90
N GLU A 544 -29.14 14.97 -18.00
CA GLU A 544 -28.36 14.84 -19.24
C GLU A 544 -29.21 14.32 -20.40
N GLU A 545 -30.04 13.30 -20.19
CA GLU A 545 -30.87 12.70 -21.24
C GLU A 545 -31.94 13.66 -21.79
N ILE A 546 -32.48 14.56 -20.95
CA ILE A 546 -33.47 15.57 -21.38
C ILE A 546 -32.84 16.62 -22.30
N ILE A 547 -31.55 16.93 -22.11
CA ILE A 547 -30.86 18.03 -22.79
C ILE A 547 -30.02 17.52 -23.97
N TYR A 548 -29.36 16.37 -23.80
CA TYR A 548 -28.44 15.78 -24.76
C TYR A 548 -29.00 14.49 -25.35
N THR A 549 -28.69 14.23 -26.62
CA THR A 549 -29.08 12.99 -27.31
C THR A 549 -28.20 11.80 -26.91
N ASP A 550 -27.00 12.05 -26.37
CA ASP A 550 -26.02 11.02 -26.02
C ASP A 550 -25.66 11.08 -24.52
N ILE A 551 -25.61 9.92 -23.89
CA ILE A 551 -25.50 9.74 -22.43
C ILE A 551 -24.02 9.57 -22.04
N SER A 552 -23.57 10.23 -20.98
CA SER A 552 -22.19 10.12 -20.52
C SER A 552 -21.95 8.95 -19.57
N THR A 553 -20.68 8.65 -19.32
CA THR A 553 -20.23 7.69 -18.30
C THR A 553 -20.17 8.29 -16.89
N GLY A 554 -20.48 9.59 -16.73
CA GLY A 554 -20.35 10.31 -15.45
C GLY A 554 -21.26 9.75 -14.34
N ALA A 555 -22.38 9.14 -14.69
CA ALA A 555 -23.38 8.65 -13.76
C ALA A 555 -23.15 7.23 -13.22
N GLN A 556 -22.00 6.60 -13.52
CA GLN A 556 -21.74 5.21 -13.13
C GLN A 556 -21.93 4.97 -11.62
N ASN A 557 -21.37 5.84 -10.78
CA ASN A 557 -21.45 5.72 -9.32
C ASN A 557 -22.88 5.95 -8.81
N ASP A 558 -23.67 6.81 -9.44
CA ASP A 558 -25.04 7.07 -9.01
C ASP A 558 -25.97 5.91 -9.37
N LEU A 559 -25.78 5.31 -10.55
CA LEU A 559 -26.49 4.09 -10.96
C LEU A 559 -26.14 2.90 -10.07
N GLU A 560 -24.86 2.74 -9.71
CA GLU A 560 -24.41 1.70 -8.78
C GLU A 560 -25.10 1.83 -7.42
N ARG A 561 -25.09 3.04 -6.83
CA ARG A 561 -25.73 3.32 -5.54
C ARG A 561 -27.24 3.19 -5.58
N ALA A 562 -27.89 3.68 -6.64
CA ALA A 562 -29.33 3.56 -6.82
C ALA A 562 -29.74 2.08 -6.89
N THR A 563 -29.00 1.29 -7.65
CA THR A 563 -29.21 -0.17 -7.79
C THR A 563 -28.98 -0.89 -6.46
N GLU A 564 -27.93 -0.53 -5.71
CA GLU A 564 -27.66 -1.11 -4.40
C GLU A 564 -28.79 -0.84 -3.40
N ILE A 565 -29.30 0.40 -3.35
CA ILE A 565 -30.42 0.77 -2.49
C ILE A 565 -31.67 0.00 -2.88
N ALA A 566 -32.01 -0.05 -4.17
CA ALA A 566 -33.15 -0.81 -4.67
C ALA A 566 -33.01 -2.30 -4.32
N ARG A 567 -31.82 -2.89 -4.48
CA ARG A 567 -31.55 -4.28 -4.11
C ARG A 567 -31.73 -4.51 -2.60
N LYS A 568 -31.27 -3.60 -1.74
CA LYS A 568 -31.49 -3.67 -0.27
C LYS A 568 -32.96 -3.54 0.10
N MET A 569 -33.71 -2.67 -0.58
CA MET A 569 -35.17 -2.56 -0.38
C MET A 569 -35.87 -3.90 -0.65
N VAL A 570 -35.48 -4.61 -1.71
CA VAL A 570 -36.06 -5.91 -2.05
C VAL A 570 -35.55 -7.04 -1.14
N MET A 571 -34.24 -7.15 -0.95
CA MET A 571 -33.62 -8.32 -0.30
C MET A 571 -33.52 -8.23 1.22
N GLU A 572 -33.28 -7.05 1.79
CA GLU A 572 -33.00 -6.89 3.22
C GLU A 572 -34.20 -6.32 3.99
N PHE A 573 -34.84 -5.31 3.42
CA PHE A 573 -35.90 -4.56 4.12
C PHE A 573 -37.31 -5.10 3.85
N GLY A 574 -37.48 -5.98 2.85
CA GLY A 574 -38.78 -6.54 2.50
C GLY A 574 -39.80 -5.49 2.04
N MET A 575 -39.33 -4.48 1.29
CA MET A 575 -40.11 -3.35 0.76
C MET A 575 -40.59 -3.60 -0.69
N SER A 576 -40.77 -4.86 -1.08
CA SER A 576 -41.19 -5.25 -2.43
C SER A 576 -42.43 -6.16 -2.39
N ARG A 577 -42.94 -6.49 -3.57
CA ARG A 577 -44.07 -7.43 -3.74
C ARG A 577 -43.72 -8.86 -3.31
N LEU A 578 -42.43 -9.18 -3.15
CA LEU A 578 -41.95 -10.48 -2.68
C LEU A 578 -42.23 -10.72 -1.18
N GLY A 579 -42.73 -9.71 -0.49
CA GLY A 579 -43.14 -9.80 0.90
C GLY A 579 -42.02 -9.43 1.87
N ARG A 580 -42.33 -9.58 3.16
CA ARG A 580 -41.46 -9.17 4.27
C ARG A 580 -40.50 -10.30 4.67
N VAL A 581 -39.69 -10.74 3.71
CA VAL A 581 -38.71 -11.82 3.90
C VAL A 581 -37.31 -11.25 3.67
N ASN A 582 -36.35 -11.66 4.51
CA ASN A 582 -34.96 -11.33 4.31
C ASN A 582 -34.30 -12.40 3.43
N TYR A 583 -34.00 -12.03 2.19
CA TYR A 583 -33.34 -12.88 1.19
C TYR A 583 -31.82 -12.79 1.25
N ARG A 584 -31.26 -11.93 2.12
CA ARG A 584 -29.82 -11.77 2.26
C ARG A 584 -29.19 -13.07 2.76
N GLU A 585 -28.10 -13.46 2.13
CA GLU A 585 -27.20 -14.45 2.69
C GLU A 585 -26.66 -13.90 4.01
N SER A 586 -27.13 -14.47 5.13
CA SER A 586 -26.42 -14.29 6.39
C SER A 586 -25.02 -14.81 6.14
N ASN A 587 -24.02 -13.96 6.37
CA ASN A 587 -22.60 -14.29 6.28
C ASN A 587 -22.20 -15.27 7.42
N ARG A 588 -23.01 -16.32 7.63
CA ARG A 588 -22.73 -17.44 8.50
C ARG A 588 -21.59 -18.20 7.87
N SER A 589 -20.42 -18.05 8.48
CA SER A 589 -19.23 -18.89 8.36
C SER A 589 -19.03 -19.55 6.98
N PRO A 590 -18.14 -19.02 6.12
CA PRO A 590 -17.69 -19.68 4.88
C PRO A 590 -17.28 -21.15 5.06
N PHE A 591 -17.03 -21.56 6.30
CA PHE A 591 -16.74 -22.92 6.75
C PHE A 591 -17.79 -23.98 6.33
N LEU A 592 -19.08 -23.64 6.24
CA LEU A 592 -20.12 -24.60 5.84
C LEU A 592 -20.43 -24.59 4.34
N ALA A 593 -19.92 -23.61 3.59
CA ALA A 593 -20.20 -23.45 2.17
C ALA A 593 -19.24 -24.24 1.25
N ILE A 594 -18.11 -24.75 1.77
CA ILE A 594 -17.05 -25.38 0.94
C ILE A 594 -16.93 -26.90 1.20
N ALA A 595 -17.88 -27.50 1.94
CA ALA A 595 -18.03 -28.96 1.95
C ALA A 595 -18.86 -29.49 0.76
N GLY A 596 -19.46 -28.59 -0.03
CA GLY A 596 -20.08 -28.86 -1.33
C GLY A 596 -19.54 -27.87 -2.36
N GLY A 597 -19.21 -28.35 -3.56
CA GLY A 597 -18.53 -27.56 -4.59
C GLY A 597 -19.23 -26.26 -4.97
N GLU A 598 -18.42 -25.28 -5.35
CA GLU A 598 -18.72 -24.10 -6.18
C GLU A 598 -20.20 -23.76 -6.44
N GLU A 599 -20.93 -23.33 -5.42
CA GLU A 599 -22.02 -22.38 -5.57
C GLU A 599 -22.03 -21.50 -4.33
N HIS A 600 -22.04 -20.17 -4.49
CA HIS A 600 -22.69 -19.35 -3.47
C HIS A 600 -24.01 -20.05 -3.17
N ILE A 601 -24.24 -20.48 -1.93
CA ILE A 601 -25.50 -21.12 -1.56
C ILE A 601 -26.55 -20.03 -1.71
N ARG A 602 -27.05 -19.88 -2.94
CA ARG A 602 -28.17 -19.05 -3.32
C ARG A 602 -29.32 -19.64 -2.54
N ASN A 603 -29.63 -19.04 -1.39
CA ASN A 603 -30.76 -19.46 -0.55
C ASN A 603 -32.11 -19.22 -1.24
N CYS A 604 -32.09 -18.66 -2.45
CA CYS A 604 -33.23 -18.42 -3.31
C CYS A 604 -33.09 -19.20 -4.61
N SER A 605 -34.21 -19.71 -5.14
CA SER A 605 -34.24 -20.36 -6.44
C SER A 605 -33.88 -19.37 -7.56
N GLU A 606 -33.48 -19.88 -8.73
CA GLU A 606 -33.28 -19.05 -9.93
C GLU A 606 -34.53 -18.22 -10.28
N GLU A 607 -35.71 -18.78 -10.02
CA GLU A 607 -36.98 -18.09 -10.18
C GLU A 607 -37.08 -16.89 -9.23
N THR A 608 -36.81 -17.07 -7.93
CA THR A 608 -36.84 -15.95 -6.97
C THR A 608 -35.77 -14.91 -7.27
N MET A 609 -34.56 -15.29 -7.71
CA MET A 609 -33.54 -14.32 -8.14
C MET A 609 -34.01 -13.50 -9.34
N ARG A 610 -34.63 -14.15 -10.32
CA ARG A 610 -35.22 -13.46 -11.47
C ARG A 610 -36.31 -12.48 -11.02
N GLU A 611 -37.16 -12.87 -10.08
CA GLU A 611 -38.18 -11.98 -9.52
C GLU A 611 -37.56 -10.80 -8.74
N ILE A 612 -36.48 -11.02 -7.98
CA ILE A 612 -35.74 -9.96 -7.29
C ILE A 612 -35.20 -8.96 -8.31
N ASP A 613 -34.54 -9.42 -9.38
CA ASP A 613 -33.98 -8.52 -10.39
C ASP A 613 -35.09 -7.79 -11.17
N GLN A 614 -36.25 -8.42 -11.40
CA GLN A 614 -37.42 -7.76 -11.97
C GLN A 614 -37.99 -6.68 -11.05
N GLU A 615 -38.07 -6.93 -9.75
CA GLU A 615 -38.54 -5.92 -8.77
C GLU A 615 -37.55 -4.77 -8.61
N VAL A 616 -36.23 -5.05 -8.61
CA VAL A 616 -35.20 -4.00 -8.61
C VAL A 616 -35.34 -3.13 -9.86
N ARG A 617 -35.46 -3.74 -11.04
CA ARG A 617 -35.67 -3.01 -12.30
C ARG A 617 -36.94 -2.17 -12.26
N ARG A 618 -38.06 -2.72 -11.75
CA ARG A 618 -39.32 -1.99 -11.60
C ARG A 618 -39.16 -0.74 -10.72
N ILE A 619 -38.49 -0.85 -9.57
CA ILE A 619 -38.25 0.28 -8.66
C ILE A 619 -37.42 1.37 -9.34
N ILE A 620 -36.39 0.99 -10.09
CA ILE A 620 -35.56 1.94 -10.84
C ILE A 620 -36.37 2.60 -11.96
N ASP A 621 -37.06 1.83 -12.80
CA ASP A 621 -37.87 2.35 -13.92
C ASP A 621 -38.96 3.32 -13.42
N GLU A 622 -39.67 2.99 -12.34
CA GLU A 622 -40.66 3.88 -11.72
C GLU A 622 -40.01 5.16 -11.16
N SER A 623 -38.80 5.06 -10.62
CA SER A 623 -38.04 6.22 -10.12
C SER A 623 -37.54 7.11 -11.25
N ILE A 624 -37.16 6.52 -12.40
CA ILE A 624 -36.77 7.28 -13.61
C ILE A 624 -37.95 8.12 -14.09
N GLU A 625 -39.13 7.52 -14.26
CA GLU A 625 -40.33 8.24 -14.73
C GLU A 625 -40.72 9.40 -13.80
N LYS A 626 -40.72 9.16 -12.49
CA LYS A 626 -41.00 10.22 -11.49
C LYS A 626 -39.97 11.36 -11.56
N THR A 627 -38.70 11.02 -11.69
CA THR A 627 -37.60 11.99 -11.75
C THR A 627 -37.66 12.81 -13.05
N ARG A 628 -37.92 12.15 -14.18
CA ARG A 628 -38.11 12.81 -15.48
C ARG A 628 -39.26 13.81 -15.41
N HIS A 629 -40.40 13.41 -14.84
CA HIS A 629 -41.54 14.30 -14.67
C HIS A 629 -41.20 15.56 -13.86
N ILE A 630 -40.43 15.42 -12.77
CA ILE A 630 -39.97 16.55 -11.94
C ILE A 630 -39.08 17.50 -12.76
N LEU A 631 -38.10 16.96 -13.47
CA LEU A 631 -37.12 17.75 -14.24
C LEU A 631 -37.77 18.44 -15.44
N GLU A 632 -38.68 17.77 -16.16
CA GLU A 632 -39.40 18.35 -17.31
C GLU A 632 -40.36 19.47 -16.86
N THR A 633 -41.11 19.23 -15.77
CA THR A 633 -42.05 20.23 -15.22
C THR A 633 -41.31 21.48 -14.74
N ARG A 634 -40.09 21.32 -14.23
CA ARG A 634 -39.25 22.42 -13.70
C ARG A 634 -38.06 22.75 -14.60
N ARG A 635 -38.18 22.52 -15.91
CA ARG A 635 -37.10 22.74 -16.88
C ARG A 635 -36.52 24.16 -16.84
N ALA A 636 -37.36 25.17 -16.66
CA ALA A 636 -36.91 26.56 -16.54
C ALA A 636 -35.97 26.78 -15.33
N SER A 637 -36.27 26.14 -14.19
CA SER A 637 -35.41 26.18 -13.01
C SER A 637 -34.10 25.42 -13.23
N LEU A 638 -34.14 24.27 -13.92
CA LEU A 638 -32.94 23.51 -14.29
C LEU A 638 -31.99 24.35 -15.15
N GLU A 639 -32.51 24.99 -16.21
CA GLU A 639 -31.71 25.83 -17.11
C GLU A 639 -31.15 27.08 -16.40
N ALA A 640 -31.93 27.68 -15.48
CA ALA A 640 -31.48 28.81 -14.68
C ALA A 640 -30.36 28.43 -13.70
N LEU A 641 -30.48 27.29 -13.02
CA LEU A 641 -29.46 26.75 -12.12
C LEU A 641 -28.17 26.43 -12.88
N THR A 642 -28.26 25.74 -14.01
CA THR A 642 -27.11 25.42 -14.84
C THR A 642 -26.40 26.68 -15.30
N ARG A 643 -27.14 27.69 -15.80
CA ARG A 643 -26.54 28.96 -16.22
C ARG A 643 -25.79 29.63 -15.08
N ARG A 644 -26.37 29.63 -13.89
CA ARG A 644 -25.73 30.20 -12.71
C ARG A 644 -24.48 29.42 -12.32
N LEU A 645 -24.51 28.09 -12.29
CA LEU A 645 -23.34 27.25 -12.01
C LEU A 645 -22.21 27.49 -13.02
N MET A 646 -22.53 27.76 -14.29
CA MET A 646 -21.52 28.09 -15.29
C MET A 646 -20.84 29.45 -15.02
N GLU A 647 -21.54 30.40 -14.41
CA GLU A 647 -21.02 31.72 -14.05
C GLU A 647 -20.16 31.71 -12.77
N VAL A 648 -20.63 31.05 -11.70
CA VAL A 648 -20.00 31.12 -10.37
C VAL A 648 -19.32 29.83 -9.91
N GLU A 649 -19.46 28.73 -10.67
CA GLU A 649 -18.88 27.40 -10.43
C GLU A 649 -19.33 26.67 -9.15
N SER A 650 -19.90 27.39 -8.19
CA SER A 650 -20.50 26.84 -6.98
C SER A 650 -21.66 27.70 -6.48
N ILE A 651 -22.70 27.06 -5.96
CA ILE A 651 -23.92 27.68 -5.44
C ILE A 651 -24.22 27.10 -4.05
N ASP A 652 -24.53 27.97 -3.09
CA ASP A 652 -24.95 27.60 -1.73
C ASP A 652 -26.47 27.42 -1.63
N ALA A 653 -26.94 26.78 -0.56
CA ALA A 653 -28.35 26.47 -0.30
C ALA A 653 -29.32 27.66 -0.49
N ASP A 654 -28.97 28.83 0.05
CA ASP A 654 -29.82 30.03 -0.01
C ASP A 654 -29.93 30.60 -1.44
N GLU A 655 -28.88 30.45 -2.25
CA GLU A 655 -28.89 30.86 -3.64
C GLU A 655 -29.64 29.85 -4.51
N LEU A 656 -29.45 28.55 -4.28
CA LEU A 656 -30.25 27.48 -4.89
C LEU A 656 -31.75 27.74 -4.67
N LYS A 657 -32.15 27.98 -3.42
CA LYS A 657 -33.53 28.27 -3.04
C LYS A 657 -34.11 29.45 -3.82
N ARG A 658 -33.39 30.58 -3.85
CA ARG A 658 -33.83 31.79 -4.57
C ARG A 658 -34.04 31.51 -6.06
N ILE A 659 -33.09 30.85 -6.72
CA ILE A 659 -33.18 30.57 -8.17
C ILE A 659 -34.36 29.65 -8.47
N VAL A 660 -34.56 28.61 -7.67
CA VAL A 660 -35.68 27.67 -7.88
C VAL A 660 -37.02 28.37 -7.67
N GLU A 661 -37.16 29.18 -6.62
CA GLU A 661 -38.40 29.90 -6.32
C GLU A 661 -38.74 30.96 -7.38
N GLU A 662 -37.74 31.66 -7.92
CA GLU A 662 -37.92 32.68 -8.97
C GLU A 662 -38.31 32.06 -10.33
N ASN A 663 -37.89 30.82 -10.61
CA ASN A 663 -38.03 30.19 -11.92
C ASN A 663 -39.00 28.98 -11.92
N SER A 664 -39.78 28.80 -10.84
CA SER A 664 -40.79 27.75 -10.73
C SER A 664 -42.20 28.32 -10.98
N PRO A 665 -42.97 27.82 -11.96
CA PRO A 665 -44.28 28.38 -12.32
C PRO A 665 -45.45 28.03 -11.36
N GLY A 666 -45.20 27.54 -10.15
CA GLY A 666 -46.28 27.17 -9.21
C GLY A 666 -45.79 26.52 -7.91
N PRO A 667 -46.70 26.29 -6.93
CA PRO A 667 -46.36 25.73 -5.63
C PRO A 667 -45.71 24.35 -5.79
N LEU A 668 -44.84 24.02 -4.83
CA LEU A 668 -44.09 22.77 -4.74
C LEU A 668 -44.94 21.60 -5.23
N VAL A 669 -44.64 21.06 -6.42
CA VAL A 669 -45.16 19.74 -6.80
C VAL A 669 -44.54 18.78 -5.81
N VAL A 670 -45.34 18.33 -4.85
CA VAL A 670 -45.01 17.25 -3.94
C VAL A 670 -45.84 16.04 -4.40
N PRO A 671 -45.29 15.15 -5.25
CA PRO A 671 -45.90 13.85 -5.45
C PRO A 671 -45.77 13.07 -4.14
N GLY A 672 -46.82 13.10 -3.31
CA GLY A 672 -46.83 12.44 -1.99
C GLY A 672 -47.60 13.17 -0.89
N THR A 673 -47.94 14.46 -1.03
CA THR A 673 -48.75 15.19 -0.02
C THR A 673 -50.23 14.83 -0.03
N GLU A 674 -50.69 14.00 -0.97
CA GLU A 674 -52.03 13.39 -0.92
C GLU A 674 -52.07 12.06 -0.19
N ALA A 675 -50.92 11.52 0.27
CA ALA A 675 -50.96 10.42 1.21
C ALA A 675 -51.16 11.03 2.61
N PRO A 676 -52.37 11.02 3.20
CA PRO A 676 -52.47 11.21 4.63
C PRO A 676 -51.51 10.22 5.27
N LEU A 677 -50.77 10.65 6.29
CA LEU A 677 -50.11 9.75 7.23
C LEU A 677 -51.06 8.58 7.45
N ARG A 678 -50.74 7.39 6.90
CA ARG A 678 -51.48 6.17 7.21
C ARG A 678 -51.11 5.79 8.63
N LEU A 679 -51.57 6.59 9.59
CA LEU A 679 -51.89 6.07 10.90
C LEU A 679 -52.93 5.00 10.64
N ALA A 680 -52.63 3.75 10.99
CA ALA A 680 -53.64 2.71 10.98
C ALA A 680 -54.85 3.26 11.77
N PRO A 681 -56.09 3.12 11.27
CA PRO A 681 -57.25 3.47 12.07
C PRO A 681 -57.19 2.66 13.38
N PRO A 682 -57.46 3.28 14.54
CA PRO A 682 -57.31 2.63 15.85
C PRO A 682 -58.24 1.43 16.07
N ASP A 683 -59.13 1.10 15.13
CA ASP A 683 -60.20 0.10 15.30
C ASP A 683 -60.08 -1.08 14.32
N ALA A 684 -58.92 -1.72 14.24
CA ALA A 684 -58.75 -3.02 13.55
C ALA A 684 -58.23 -4.12 14.48
N VAL A 685 -58.62 -4.07 15.77
CA VAL A 685 -58.58 -5.24 16.65
C VAL A 685 -60.01 -5.75 16.80
N GLU A 686 -60.55 -6.36 15.74
CA GLU A 686 -61.64 -7.31 15.92
C GLU A 686 -61.05 -8.56 16.57
N THR A 687 -61.23 -8.66 17.89
CA THR A 687 -61.06 -9.91 18.62
C THR A 687 -61.97 -10.98 18.02
N PRO A 688 -61.47 -12.14 17.57
CA PRO A 688 -62.33 -13.24 17.18
C PRO A 688 -63.03 -13.78 18.44
N ALA A 689 -64.37 -13.80 18.40
CA ALA A 689 -65.21 -14.35 19.44
C ALA A 689 -64.85 -15.82 19.70
N VAL A 690 -64.44 -16.12 20.93
CA VAL A 690 -64.24 -17.48 21.42
C VAL A 690 -65.60 -18.18 21.44
N GLY A 691 -65.77 -19.17 20.55
CA GLY A 691 -66.92 -20.06 20.53
C GLY A 691 -67.05 -20.81 21.84
N ALA A 692 -68.22 -20.70 22.48
CA ALA A 692 -68.62 -21.52 23.60
C ALA A 692 -68.75 -22.97 23.12
N LEU A 693 -67.87 -23.84 23.60
CA LEU A 693 -68.03 -25.29 23.51
C LEU A 693 -69.15 -25.71 24.46
N ASP A 694 -70.25 -26.11 23.83
CA ASP A 694 -71.39 -26.79 24.43
C ASP A 694 -70.97 -28.10 25.10
N LYS A 695 -71.43 -28.30 26.34
CA LYS A 695 -71.32 -29.57 27.06
C LYS A 695 -72.66 -30.29 26.95
N SER A 696 -72.81 -31.15 25.96
CA SER A 696 -73.76 -32.26 26.00
C SER A 696 -73.33 -33.36 25.02
N GLY A 697 -73.13 -34.58 25.53
CA GLY A 697 -72.86 -35.80 24.74
C GLY A 697 -71.65 -36.56 25.21
#